data_AF-A0A7W7VDB2-F1
#
_entry.id   AF-A0A7W7VDB2-F1
#
_cell.length_a   1.000
_cell.length_b   1.000
_cell.length_c   1.000
_cell.angle_alpha   90.00
_cell.angle_beta   90.00
_cell.angle_gamma   90.00
#
_symmetry.space_group_name_H-M   'P 1'
#
loop_
_entity.id
_entity.type
_entity.pdbx_description
1 polymer ?
#
loop_
_entity_poly.entity_id
_entity_poly.type
_entity_poly.pdbx_seq_one_letter_code
_entity_poly.pdbx_strand_id
1 'polypeptide(L)'
;MPVARIAACVAALVLAFVVPATAPAPAATAAPAGIDQRTLGGRYTGSNVTFRVYSAAATRMRVDVFAAATGAPAVTYPLTADADHVWSVTVSVAALQAVGVTGTVYYGYRAWGPNWPYTASWTPGSPAGFVSDVDASGNRFNPNKLLLDPYAREISHDPLTPANPDGARYGTGPANRTTDTGPTAPKGIVLAMDSTGTGTKPVRALKDDVVYEVNVRGLTRNDPSVPAAYRGTYRGAGMKAQQLRTLGVTAVEFLPLQETQNDTNDVDPTGTAGDNYWGYMTVNYFAPDRRYAADRSPGGPTKEFKAMVAAFHAAGVKVLVDVVYNHTAEGGPWSDTDTSTYSVYSWRGLDNPTYYSLTADRQRPWDNTGVGGNYNTANPAAQDLIVDSVAYWKNTLGVDGFRFDLASVLGNTCQHGCFSYHKTSSSTALNRLTTEMPPRPAAGGSGVDWIAEPWAIGDGTYQVGNFPAGWAEWNGSYRDSLRRDQNKMGVSPITPGELATRFAGSSDLYDDDGRKPYHSVNFMVAHDGFTLADLYACNGKNNNQPWPYGPSDGGSDNNDSWDQGGSAAAQRKAARNGLAFLALSAGTPMLTGGDEYLRRLNCNNNPYNLDSSANWLDWSPTAEQTTFHMFTQRMLAFRAAHPALRPATFYTSSQLQWLTPAGTTPDAAYWNNAANHALAWKLNGAALGDPAAALYVAYNGWSGDVTFTLPAPPAGTTWHRVTDTSTWAEGPDQVRLPGTEEPLDGTPYLLRERAVLVLTAK
;
A
#
# COMPACT_ATOMS: atom_id res chain seq x y z
N MET A 1 55.37 3.28 -23.34
CA MET A 1 56.36 4.38 -23.42
C MET A 1 55.98 5.42 -22.38
N PRO A 2 56.94 5.99 -21.62
CA PRO A 2 57.44 5.42 -20.35
C PRO A 2 57.31 6.48 -19.20
N VAL A 3 57.76 6.38 -17.94
CA VAL A 3 58.91 5.75 -17.27
C VAL A 3 58.61 5.69 -15.74
N ALA A 4 59.15 4.69 -15.06
CA ALA A 4 59.22 4.53 -13.59
C ALA A 4 60.16 5.54 -12.89
N ARG A 5 60.05 5.71 -11.55
CA ARG A 5 61.18 5.59 -10.59
C ARG A 5 60.77 5.77 -9.12
N ILE A 6 61.63 5.19 -8.29
CA ILE A 6 61.54 4.80 -6.88
C ILE A 6 62.11 5.88 -5.94
N ALA A 7 61.46 6.00 -4.77
CA ALA A 7 61.86 6.39 -3.39
C ALA A 7 63.00 7.40 -3.09
N ALA A 8 62.72 8.31 -2.15
CA ALA A 8 63.58 8.61 -0.98
C ALA A 8 62.80 9.34 0.13
N CYS A 9 63.05 8.94 1.38
CA CYS A 9 62.47 9.44 2.63
C CYS A 9 63.02 10.81 3.05
N VAL A 10 62.19 11.64 3.70
CA VAL A 10 62.61 12.54 4.80
C VAL A 10 61.51 12.55 5.86
N ALA A 11 61.86 12.14 7.08
CA ALA A 11 61.02 12.14 8.26
C ALA A 11 61.00 13.53 8.91
N ALA A 12 59.80 14.01 9.26
CA ALA A 12 59.62 15.11 10.21
C ALA A 12 58.62 14.67 11.27
N LEU A 13 59.14 14.45 12.47
CA LEU A 13 58.43 14.06 13.68
C LEU A 13 57.73 15.31 14.25
N VAL A 14 56.40 15.35 14.26
CA VAL A 14 55.64 16.31 15.06
C VAL A 14 54.83 15.51 16.08
N LEU A 15 55.27 15.55 17.35
CA LEU A 15 54.48 15.08 18.48
C LEU A 15 53.29 16.04 18.66
N ALA A 16 52.11 15.61 18.23
CA ALA A 16 50.85 16.18 18.69
C ALA A 16 50.30 15.28 19.80
N PHE A 17 50.11 15.85 20.99
CA PHE A 17 49.41 15.20 22.10
C PHE A 17 47.97 14.88 21.67
N VAL A 18 47.69 13.61 21.38
CA VAL A 18 46.34 13.09 21.23
C VAL A 18 45.77 12.90 22.63
N VAL A 19 44.94 13.84 23.06
CA VAL A 19 43.96 13.55 24.11
C VAL A 19 42.93 12.63 23.48
N PRO A 20 42.68 11.42 24.00
CA PRO A 20 41.63 10.57 23.46
C PRO A 20 40.30 11.24 23.78
N ALA A 21 39.67 11.84 22.77
CA ALA A 21 38.24 12.08 22.81
C ALA A 21 37.60 10.71 22.87
N THR A 22 37.10 10.34 24.05
CA THR A 22 36.24 9.17 24.20
C THR A 22 35.03 9.38 23.30
N ALA A 23 34.99 8.67 22.18
CA ALA A 23 33.77 8.54 21.41
C ALA A 23 32.69 8.04 22.38
N PRO A 24 31.51 8.69 22.47
CA PRO A 24 30.42 8.13 23.24
C PRO A 24 30.14 6.73 22.69
N ALA A 25 30.04 5.75 23.58
CA ALA A 25 29.65 4.41 23.18
C ALA A 25 28.35 4.49 22.38
N PRO A 26 28.18 3.74 21.27
CA PRO A 26 26.88 3.66 20.61
C PRO A 26 25.85 3.27 21.67
N ALA A 27 24.76 4.03 21.76
CA ALA A 27 23.64 3.67 22.61
C ALA A 27 23.27 2.21 22.30
N ALA A 28 23.24 1.36 23.33
CA ALA A 28 22.91 -0.05 23.15
C ALA A 28 21.56 -0.14 22.46
N THR A 29 21.52 -0.75 21.27
CA THR A 29 20.25 -0.97 20.58
C THR A 29 19.40 -1.91 21.43
N ALA A 30 18.19 -1.48 21.80
CA ALA A 30 17.27 -2.32 22.54
C ALA A 30 17.04 -3.65 21.79
N ALA A 31 16.83 -4.76 22.51
CA ALA A 31 16.44 -6.01 21.88
C ALA A 31 15.00 -5.89 21.32
N PRO A 32 14.65 -6.65 20.26
CA PRO A 32 13.26 -6.74 19.79
C PRO A 32 12.35 -7.22 20.92
N ALA A 33 11.18 -6.62 21.05
CA ALA A 33 10.18 -7.01 22.05
C ALA A 33 9.08 -7.88 21.42
N GLY A 34 8.30 -8.61 22.22
CA GLY A 34 7.05 -9.20 21.75
C GLY A 34 5.99 -8.12 21.46
N ILE A 35 4.91 -8.49 20.76
CA ILE A 35 3.80 -7.58 20.42
C ILE A 35 3.31 -6.84 21.67
N ASP A 36 3.33 -5.51 21.63
CA ASP A 36 2.87 -4.56 22.66
C ASP A 36 3.49 -4.79 24.06
N GLN A 37 4.66 -5.45 24.13
CA GLN A 37 5.27 -5.83 25.41
C GLN A 37 5.72 -4.61 26.23
N ARG A 38 6.14 -3.52 25.59
CA ARG A 38 6.51 -2.26 26.27
C ARG A 38 5.30 -1.44 26.70
N THR A 39 4.08 -1.79 26.26
CA THR A 39 2.82 -1.11 26.60
C THR A 39 2.83 0.40 26.31
N LEU A 40 3.42 0.80 25.17
CA LEU A 40 3.62 2.21 24.80
C LEU A 40 2.29 2.95 24.50
N GLY A 41 2.34 4.28 24.56
CA GLY A 41 1.21 5.18 24.34
C GLY A 41 0.58 5.75 25.62
N GLY A 42 -0.29 6.75 25.46
CA GLY A 42 -1.21 7.21 26.51
C GLY A 42 -2.44 6.31 26.63
N ARG A 43 -2.61 5.64 27.78
CA ARG A 43 -3.70 4.66 28.01
C ARG A 43 -4.38 4.86 29.36
N TYR A 44 -5.70 4.64 29.41
CA TYR A 44 -6.40 4.48 30.69
C TYR A 44 -6.01 3.16 31.36
N THR A 45 -5.81 3.19 32.68
CA THR A 45 -5.58 2.01 33.54
C THR A 45 -6.40 2.19 34.81
N GLY A 46 -7.66 1.74 34.77
CA GLY A 46 -8.62 2.03 35.83
C GLY A 46 -8.92 3.54 35.94
N SER A 47 -8.73 4.11 37.14
CA SER A 47 -8.91 5.54 37.41
C SER A 47 -7.67 6.39 37.12
N ASN A 48 -6.70 5.87 36.37
CA ASN A 48 -5.46 6.54 36.01
C ASN A 48 -5.27 6.60 34.50
N VAL A 49 -4.42 7.53 34.06
CA VAL A 49 -3.85 7.57 32.73
C VAL A 49 -2.35 7.36 32.86
N THR A 50 -1.82 6.39 32.12
CA THR A 50 -0.39 6.12 32.05
C THR A 50 0.11 6.57 30.67
N PHE A 51 1.13 7.41 30.64
CA PHE A 51 1.83 7.81 29.42
C PHE A 51 3.16 7.09 29.38
N ARG A 52 3.43 6.36 28.29
CA ARG A 52 4.70 5.63 28.07
C ARG A 52 5.21 5.91 26.66
N VAL A 53 6.48 6.32 26.53
CA VAL A 53 7.10 6.66 25.24
C VAL A 53 8.57 6.26 25.24
N TYR A 54 9.05 5.75 24.09
CA TYR A 54 10.44 5.32 23.94
C TYR A 54 11.33 6.46 23.42
N SER A 55 12.50 6.62 24.05
CA SER A 55 13.62 7.40 23.52
C SER A 55 14.91 6.98 24.22
N ALA A 56 15.86 6.45 23.45
CA ALA A 56 17.17 6.05 23.94
C ALA A 56 18.12 7.23 24.12
N ALA A 57 17.97 8.29 23.30
CA ALA A 57 18.87 9.43 23.32
C ALA A 57 18.34 10.64 24.13
N ALA A 58 17.07 10.65 24.54
CA ALA A 58 16.56 11.74 25.36
C ALA A 58 17.29 11.83 26.71
N THR A 59 17.57 13.05 27.14
CA THR A 59 18.13 13.36 28.46
C THR A 59 17.05 13.81 29.45
N ARG A 60 15.91 14.26 28.93
CA ARG A 60 14.72 14.62 29.70
C ARG A 60 13.50 14.56 28.80
N MET A 61 12.38 14.11 29.35
CA MET A 61 11.08 14.20 28.70
C MET A 61 10.01 14.72 29.66
N ARG A 62 8.99 15.37 29.08
CA ARG A 62 7.74 15.67 29.78
C ARG A 62 6.56 15.43 28.85
N VAL A 63 5.40 15.13 29.44
CA VAL A 63 4.11 15.15 28.76
C VAL A 63 3.40 16.46 29.07
N ASP A 64 2.92 17.12 28.04
CA ASP A 64 2.06 18.28 28.10
C ASP A 64 0.61 17.77 27.88
N VAL A 65 -0.29 18.00 28.84
CA VAL A 65 -1.69 17.56 28.81
C VAL A 65 -2.60 18.76 28.60
N PHE A 66 -3.56 18.64 27.69
CA PHE A 66 -4.42 19.71 27.22
C PHE A 66 -5.90 19.36 27.45
N ALA A 67 -6.71 20.38 27.76
CA ALA A 67 -8.16 20.25 27.85
C ALA A 67 -8.86 20.36 26.48
N ALA A 68 -8.13 20.78 25.44
CA ALA A 68 -8.61 20.95 24.08
C ALA A 68 -7.52 20.57 23.05
N ALA A 69 -7.90 20.37 21.79
CA ALA A 69 -6.99 20.02 20.70
C ALA A 69 -5.94 21.12 20.40
N THR A 70 -6.29 22.38 20.66
CA THR A 70 -5.42 23.55 20.48
C THR A 70 -5.41 24.42 21.73
N GLY A 71 -4.41 25.30 21.86
CA GLY A 71 -4.19 26.16 23.02
C GLY A 71 -3.12 25.64 23.97
N ALA A 72 -2.95 26.34 25.09
CA ALA A 72 -1.90 26.04 26.07
C ALA A 72 -2.19 24.73 26.84
N PRO A 73 -1.15 24.02 27.32
CA PRO A 73 -1.36 22.86 28.19
C PRO A 73 -2.02 23.27 29.49
N ALA A 74 -2.95 22.44 29.98
CA ALA A 74 -3.56 22.58 31.28
C ALA A 74 -2.58 22.20 32.41
N VAL A 75 -1.74 21.18 32.16
CA VAL A 75 -0.74 20.69 33.10
C VAL A 75 0.39 19.98 32.36
N THR A 76 1.58 19.92 32.96
CA THR A 76 2.74 19.18 32.43
C THR A 76 3.33 18.28 33.49
N TYR A 77 3.77 17.08 33.12
CA TYR A 77 4.40 16.13 34.04
C TYR A 77 5.77 15.67 33.51
N PRO A 78 6.85 15.70 34.32
CA PRO A 78 8.11 15.08 33.93
C PRO A 78 7.94 13.55 33.87
N LEU A 79 8.60 12.91 32.90
CA LEU A 79 8.64 11.45 32.79
C LEU A 79 9.93 10.93 33.42
N THR A 80 9.90 9.66 33.85
CA THR A 80 11.09 8.92 34.31
C THR A 80 11.39 7.79 33.35
N ALA A 81 12.64 7.66 32.92
CA ALA A 81 13.10 6.54 32.10
C ALA A 81 13.32 5.28 32.95
N ASP A 82 12.91 4.13 32.44
CA ASP A 82 13.36 2.83 32.94
C ASP A 82 14.65 2.37 32.22
N ALA A 83 15.10 1.15 32.56
CA ALA A 83 16.32 0.56 31.99
C ALA A 83 16.19 0.22 30.50
N ASP A 84 14.96 0.13 29.97
CA ASP A 84 14.67 -0.18 28.56
C ASP A 84 14.40 1.10 27.74
N HIS A 85 14.78 2.26 28.29
CA HIS A 85 14.60 3.58 27.67
C HIS A 85 13.13 3.95 27.43
N VAL A 86 12.21 3.36 28.19
CA VAL A 86 10.80 3.76 28.20
C VAL A 86 10.61 4.81 29.27
N TRP A 87 10.25 6.01 28.83
CA TRP A 87 9.89 7.14 29.68
C TRP A 87 8.43 7.02 30.06
N SER A 88 8.10 7.15 31.34
CA SER A 88 6.72 7.05 31.79
C SER A 88 6.33 7.95 32.95
N VAL A 89 5.01 8.20 33.05
CA VAL A 89 4.34 8.80 34.21
C VAL A 89 2.90 8.29 34.29
N THR A 90 2.41 8.07 35.51
CA THR A 90 1.01 7.72 35.78
C THR A 90 0.34 8.86 36.53
N VAL A 91 -0.83 9.30 36.06
CA VAL A 91 -1.58 10.42 36.63
C VAL A 91 -3.01 9.98 36.88
N SER A 92 -3.57 10.33 38.04
CA SER A 92 -4.98 10.02 38.32
C SER A 92 -5.92 10.90 37.48
N VAL A 93 -7.04 10.33 37.04
CA VAL A 93 -8.09 11.09 36.33
C VAL A 93 -8.62 12.23 37.19
N ALA A 94 -8.75 12.02 38.50
CA ALA A 94 -9.15 13.08 39.43
C ALA A 94 -8.18 14.26 39.45
N ALA A 95 -6.87 14.02 39.36
CA ALA A 95 -5.87 15.10 39.28
C ALA A 95 -5.98 15.87 37.95
N LEU A 96 -6.26 15.18 36.84
CA LEU A 96 -6.52 15.84 35.54
C LEU A 96 -7.79 16.70 35.59
N GLN A 97 -8.87 16.20 36.20
CA GLN A 97 -10.11 16.94 36.38
C GLN A 97 -9.92 18.19 37.25
N ALA A 98 -9.12 18.09 38.31
CA ALA A 98 -8.83 19.22 39.21
C ALA A 98 -8.13 20.40 38.52
N VAL A 99 -7.43 20.16 37.41
CA VAL A 99 -6.78 21.20 36.58
C VAL A 99 -7.59 21.55 35.32
N GLY A 100 -8.87 21.14 35.27
CA GLY A 100 -9.80 21.53 34.20
C GLY A 100 -9.88 20.57 33.02
N VAL A 101 -9.13 19.46 33.01
CA VAL A 101 -9.25 18.40 31.99
C VAL A 101 -10.40 17.46 32.38
N THR A 102 -11.64 17.91 32.13
CA THR A 102 -12.87 17.22 32.55
C THR A 102 -13.46 16.30 31.48
N GLY A 103 -13.07 16.49 30.22
CA GLY A 103 -13.48 15.67 29.08
C GLY A 103 -12.33 14.85 28.51
N THR A 104 -12.15 14.92 27.19
CA THR A 104 -11.08 14.23 26.46
C THR A 104 -9.70 14.68 26.95
N VAL A 105 -8.81 13.70 27.17
CA VAL A 105 -7.41 13.95 27.50
C VAL A 105 -6.60 14.01 26.20
N TYR A 106 -6.25 15.23 25.80
CA TYR A 106 -5.31 15.49 24.71
C TYR A 106 -3.90 15.61 25.25
N TYR A 107 -2.90 15.10 24.54
CA TYR A 107 -1.52 15.13 25.03
C TYR A 107 -0.48 15.19 23.90
N GLY A 108 0.73 15.58 24.27
CA GLY A 108 1.94 15.47 23.45
C GLY A 108 3.18 15.55 24.33
N TYR A 109 4.35 15.28 23.77
CA TYR A 109 5.61 15.28 24.51
C TYR A 109 6.50 16.47 24.14
N ARG A 110 7.42 16.80 25.04
CA ARG A 110 8.63 17.57 24.72
C ARG A 110 9.84 16.81 25.21
N ALA A 111 10.86 16.73 24.37
CA ALA A 111 12.09 16.00 24.64
C ALA A 111 13.30 16.93 24.50
N TRP A 112 14.27 16.71 25.39
CA TRP A 112 15.60 17.31 25.34
C TRP A 112 16.62 16.20 25.13
N GLY A 113 17.73 16.52 24.48
CA GLY A 113 18.81 15.57 24.25
C GLY A 113 20.13 16.27 23.99
N PRO A 114 21.17 15.55 23.54
CA PRO A 114 22.53 16.08 23.51
C PRO A 114 22.72 17.34 22.65
N ASN A 115 21.99 17.49 21.54
CA ASN A 115 22.03 18.68 20.69
C ASN A 115 21.25 19.89 21.27
N TRP A 116 20.39 19.64 22.26
CA TRP A 116 19.65 20.69 22.98
C TRP A 116 19.34 20.26 24.42
N PRO A 117 20.32 20.30 25.34
CA PRO A 117 20.12 19.87 26.73
C PRO A 117 19.13 20.76 27.49
N TYR A 118 18.49 20.17 28.50
CA TYR A 118 17.60 20.94 29.39
C TYR A 118 18.38 21.97 30.21
N THR A 119 17.86 23.19 30.27
CA THR A 119 18.31 24.23 31.20
C THR A 119 17.12 24.79 31.97
N ALA A 120 17.32 25.18 33.23
CA ALA A 120 16.24 25.69 34.08
C ALA A 120 15.64 27.02 33.57
N SER A 121 16.39 27.76 32.73
CA SER A 121 15.93 29.01 32.10
C SER A 121 15.13 28.79 30.80
N TRP A 122 15.00 27.54 30.34
CA TRP A 122 14.19 27.26 29.16
C TRP A 122 12.70 27.47 29.45
N THR A 123 12.04 28.14 28.51
CA THR A 123 10.59 28.28 28.41
C THR A 123 10.17 27.97 26.97
N PRO A 124 8.90 27.59 26.71
CA PRO A 124 8.44 27.36 25.34
C PRO A 124 8.74 28.57 24.44
N GLY A 125 9.44 28.30 23.34
CA GLY A 125 9.87 29.29 22.36
C GLY A 125 11.26 29.89 22.62
N SER A 126 11.95 29.49 23.68
CA SER A 126 13.30 29.97 24.01
C SER A 126 14.40 29.16 23.31
N PRO A 127 15.54 29.78 22.93
CA PRO A 127 16.74 29.08 22.48
C PRO A 127 17.59 28.51 23.63
N ALA A 128 17.19 28.70 24.91
CA ALA A 128 18.00 28.29 26.05
C ALA A 128 18.35 26.79 26.02
N GLY A 129 19.64 26.48 26.17
CA GLY A 129 20.17 25.12 26.06
C GLY A 129 20.47 24.64 24.65
N PHE A 130 20.19 25.42 23.60
CA PHE A 130 20.50 25.04 22.22
C PHE A 130 22.02 24.90 22.00
N VAL A 131 22.43 23.81 21.36
CA VAL A 131 23.83 23.59 20.92
C VAL A 131 23.87 23.53 19.40
N SER A 132 23.07 22.66 18.78
CA SER A 132 22.97 22.51 17.33
C SER A 132 21.61 21.91 16.94
N ASP A 133 21.19 22.11 15.68
CA ASP A 133 19.94 21.49 15.16
C ASP A 133 20.12 19.97 14.91
N VAL A 134 21.36 19.53 14.68
CA VAL A 134 21.78 18.13 14.62
C VAL A 134 23.17 17.96 15.23
N ASP A 135 23.41 16.88 15.97
CA ASP A 135 24.74 16.55 16.49
C ASP A 135 25.44 15.45 15.68
N ALA A 136 26.65 15.07 16.11
CA ALA A 136 27.44 14.02 15.45
C ALA A 136 26.80 12.62 15.50
N SER A 137 25.84 12.38 16.40
CA SER A 137 25.10 11.12 16.50
C SER A 137 23.78 11.15 15.72
N GLY A 138 23.47 12.27 15.06
CA GLY A 138 22.23 12.47 14.32
C GLY A 138 21.04 12.83 15.20
N ASN A 139 21.24 13.23 16.46
CA ASN A 139 20.13 13.66 17.33
C ASN A 139 19.59 15.01 16.86
N ARG A 140 18.26 15.15 16.83
CA ARG A 140 17.54 16.35 16.35
C ARG A 140 16.49 16.84 17.36
N PHE A 141 16.80 16.76 18.65
CA PHE A 141 15.89 17.21 19.70
C PHE A 141 15.63 18.71 19.58
N ASN A 142 14.36 19.09 19.68
CA ASN A 142 13.96 20.48 19.81
C ASN A 142 12.78 20.59 20.78
N PRO A 143 13.01 21.06 22.02
CA PRO A 143 11.96 21.12 23.04
C PRO A 143 10.90 22.17 22.74
N ASN A 144 11.11 23.09 21.79
CA ASN A 144 10.08 24.03 21.35
C ASN A 144 9.02 23.36 20.48
N LYS A 145 9.31 22.17 19.93
CA LYS A 145 8.35 21.39 19.16
C LYS A 145 7.59 20.46 20.10
N LEU A 146 6.26 20.56 20.11
CA LEU A 146 5.41 19.54 20.71
C LEU A 146 5.38 18.33 19.78
N LEU A 147 5.57 17.15 20.37
CA LEU A 147 5.73 15.89 19.68
C LEU A 147 4.49 15.02 19.88
N LEU A 148 3.89 14.59 18.79
CA LEU A 148 2.84 13.58 18.78
C LEU A 148 3.41 12.25 19.28
N ASP A 149 2.62 11.49 20.04
CA ASP A 149 2.97 10.14 20.46
C ASP A 149 2.88 9.17 19.25
N PRO A 150 3.96 8.48 18.87
CA PRO A 150 3.92 7.47 17.81
C PRO A 150 2.92 6.33 18.06
N TYR A 151 2.50 6.11 19.31
CA TYR A 151 1.50 5.11 19.72
C TYR A 151 0.11 5.70 20.03
N ALA A 152 -0.14 6.98 19.70
CA ALA A 152 -1.48 7.57 19.80
C ALA A 152 -2.46 6.82 18.89
N ARG A 153 -3.54 6.29 19.46
CA ARG A 153 -4.56 5.53 18.70
C ARG A 153 -5.58 6.42 17.98
N GLU A 154 -5.56 7.71 18.24
CA GLU A 154 -6.21 8.77 17.47
C GLU A 154 -5.41 10.07 17.65
N ILE A 155 -5.44 10.93 16.63
CA ILE A 155 -4.89 12.29 16.69
C ILE A 155 -6.00 13.31 16.55
N SER A 156 -5.82 14.52 17.08
CA SER A 156 -6.86 15.55 17.10
C SER A 156 -7.16 16.21 15.75
N HIS A 157 -6.12 16.43 14.94
CA HIS A 157 -6.11 17.12 13.65
C HIS A 157 -4.72 16.94 13.02
N ASP A 158 -4.56 17.26 11.75
CA ASP A 158 -3.29 17.13 11.04
C ASP A 158 -2.27 18.24 11.38
N PRO A 159 -0.98 18.08 11.04
CA PRO A 159 0.00 19.16 11.17
C PRO A 159 -0.43 20.46 10.50
N LEU A 160 -0.92 20.40 9.26
CA LEU A 160 -1.50 21.56 8.57
C LEU A 160 -3.02 21.42 8.54
N THR A 161 -3.70 22.50 8.88
CA THR A 161 -5.17 22.59 8.87
C THR A 161 -5.59 23.88 8.19
N PRO A 162 -6.87 24.05 7.82
CA PRO A 162 -7.36 25.32 7.28
C PRO A 162 -7.10 26.52 8.22
N ALA A 163 -7.12 26.28 9.55
CA ALA A 163 -6.85 27.32 10.55
C ALA A 163 -5.36 27.60 10.75
N ASN A 164 -4.48 26.68 10.35
CA ASN A 164 -3.03 26.80 10.51
C ASN A 164 -2.30 26.05 9.37
N PRO A 165 -2.24 26.65 8.17
CA PRO A 165 -1.68 26.00 6.99
C PRO A 165 -0.15 26.14 6.87
N ASP A 166 0.48 26.93 7.76
CA ASP A 166 1.92 27.20 7.68
C ASP A 166 2.77 26.06 8.26
N GLY A 167 3.35 25.25 7.37
CA GLY A 167 4.28 24.19 7.74
C GLY A 167 5.63 24.69 8.30
N ALA A 168 6.00 25.95 8.05
CA ALA A 168 7.28 26.51 8.49
C ALA A 168 7.46 26.40 10.01
N ARG A 169 6.36 26.48 10.77
CA ARG A 169 6.36 26.40 12.23
C ARG A 169 6.96 25.10 12.79
N TYR A 170 6.84 23.99 12.06
CA TYR A 170 7.39 22.69 12.46
C TYR A 170 8.86 22.54 12.06
N GLY A 171 9.40 23.49 11.30
CA GLY A 171 10.80 23.52 10.91
C GLY A 171 11.76 23.71 12.09
N THR A 172 12.90 23.05 12.00
CA THR A 172 14.12 23.38 12.75
C THR A 172 14.92 24.47 12.00
N GLY A 173 16.19 24.67 12.35
CA GLY A 173 17.06 25.63 11.70
C GLY A 173 16.89 27.07 12.20
N PRO A 174 17.74 28.01 11.75
CA PRO A 174 17.82 29.37 12.31
C PRO A 174 16.51 30.15 12.35
N ALA A 175 15.66 29.99 11.34
CA ALA A 175 14.41 30.74 11.22
C ALA A 175 13.31 30.20 12.14
N ASN A 176 13.26 28.90 12.39
CA ASN A 176 12.08 28.24 12.96
C ASN A 176 12.33 27.48 14.26
N ARG A 177 13.59 27.24 14.66
CA ARG A 177 13.89 26.37 15.82
C ARG A 177 13.28 26.85 17.15
N THR A 178 13.06 28.16 17.31
CA THR A 178 12.47 28.77 18.50
C THR A 178 10.95 28.93 18.39
N THR A 179 10.32 28.52 17.29
CA THR A 179 8.86 28.55 17.20
C THR A 179 8.26 27.47 18.09
N ASP A 180 7.47 27.88 19.09
CA ASP A 180 6.69 26.97 19.91
C ASP A 180 5.48 26.43 19.14
N THR A 181 5.44 25.11 18.93
CA THR A 181 4.32 24.47 18.24
C THR A 181 3.24 23.94 19.18
N GLY A 182 3.45 23.99 20.51
CA GLY A 182 2.53 23.45 21.52
C GLY A 182 1.05 23.84 21.31
N PRO A 183 0.74 25.13 21.13
CA PRO A 183 -0.63 25.58 20.95
C PRO A 183 -1.35 25.04 19.71
N THR A 184 -0.63 24.60 18.68
CA THR A 184 -1.22 24.25 17.38
C THR A 184 -0.92 22.85 16.88
N ALA A 185 0.15 22.22 17.36
CA ALA A 185 0.58 20.91 16.92
C ALA A 185 -0.52 19.85 17.13
N PRO A 186 -0.55 18.78 16.33
CA PRO A 186 -1.46 17.65 16.55
C PRO A 186 -1.28 17.10 17.96
N LYS A 187 -2.39 16.69 18.59
CA LYS A 187 -2.38 16.06 19.92
C LYS A 187 -2.79 14.61 19.78
N GLY A 188 -2.10 13.73 20.51
CA GLY A 188 -2.60 12.38 20.74
C GLY A 188 -3.85 12.43 21.63
N ILE A 189 -4.76 11.47 21.44
CA ILE A 189 -5.96 11.32 22.26
C ILE A 189 -5.85 10.05 23.08
N VAL A 190 -6.04 10.17 24.40
CA VAL A 190 -6.18 8.99 25.26
C VAL A 190 -7.59 8.44 25.08
N LEU A 191 -7.71 7.32 24.37
CA LEU A 191 -9.00 6.68 24.11
C LEU A 191 -9.45 5.84 25.31
N ALA A 192 -10.72 6.02 25.69
CA ALA A 192 -11.40 5.09 26.58
C ALA A 192 -11.56 3.72 25.91
N MET A 193 -11.78 2.68 26.71
CA MET A 193 -12.12 1.37 26.16
C MET A 193 -13.40 1.46 25.32
N ASP A 194 -13.31 0.97 24.09
CA ASP A 194 -14.41 0.90 23.14
C ASP A 194 -14.87 -0.56 22.96
N SER A 195 -16.17 -0.79 23.10
CA SER A 195 -16.79 -2.11 22.95
C SER A 195 -17.35 -2.37 21.55
N THR A 196 -17.18 -1.45 20.59
CA THR A 196 -17.63 -1.65 19.21
C THR A 196 -16.99 -2.92 18.64
N GLY A 197 -17.77 -3.79 18.02
CA GLY A 197 -17.25 -5.01 17.40
C GLY A 197 -16.81 -4.76 15.96
N THR A 198 -15.96 -5.64 15.43
CA THR A 198 -15.53 -5.63 14.01
C THR A 198 -16.19 -6.74 13.20
N GLY A 199 -17.17 -7.46 13.74
CA GLY A 199 -17.76 -8.64 13.09
C GLY A 199 -16.88 -9.89 13.19
N THR A 200 -17.21 -10.91 12.39
CA THR A 200 -16.45 -12.17 12.30
C THR A 200 -15.62 -12.17 11.02
N LYS A 201 -14.30 -12.29 11.15
CA LYS A 201 -13.38 -12.31 10.01
C LYS A 201 -13.71 -13.44 9.03
N PRO A 202 -13.76 -13.17 7.72
CA PRO A 202 -13.81 -14.22 6.71
C PRO A 202 -12.57 -15.13 6.79
N VAL A 203 -12.77 -16.44 6.70
CA VAL A 203 -11.71 -17.45 6.77
C VAL A 203 -11.32 -18.03 5.40
N ARG A 204 -11.75 -17.39 4.31
CA ARG A 204 -11.49 -17.85 2.93
C ARG A 204 -10.00 -17.81 2.60
N ALA A 205 -9.52 -18.75 1.80
CA ALA A 205 -8.15 -18.80 1.30
C ALA A 205 -7.86 -17.67 0.29
N LEU A 206 -6.61 -17.18 0.25
CA LEU A 206 -6.18 -16.15 -0.70
C LEU A 206 -6.39 -16.54 -2.17
N LYS A 207 -6.19 -17.83 -2.52
CA LYS A 207 -6.42 -18.34 -3.89
C LYS A 207 -7.86 -18.15 -4.40
N ASP A 208 -8.82 -18.00 -3.49
CA ASP A 208 -10.24 -17.80 -3.80
C ASP A 208 -10.64 -16.33 -3.67
N ASP A 209 -9.68 -15.43 -3.47
CA ASP A 209 -9.93 -14.00 -3.39
C ASP A 209 -9.90 -13.29 -4.74
N VAL A 210 -10.70 -12.23 -4.81
CA VAL A 210 -10.67 -11.16 -5.82
C VAL A 210 -10.55 -9.86 -5.05
N VAL A 211 -9.40 -9.19 -5.21
CA VAL A 211 -9.06 -7.94 -4.52
C VAL A 211 -9.62 -6.75 -5.31
N TYR A 212 -10.18 -5.77 -4.62
CA TYR A 212 -10.68 -4.52 -5.18
C TYR A 212 -10.00 -3.35 -4.47
N GLU A 213 -9.04 -2.72 -5.13
CA GLU A 213 -8.27 -1.58 -4.64
C GLU A 213 -9.11 -0.29 -4.75
N VAL A 214 -9.28 0.48 -3.67
CA VAL A 214 -10.06 1.72 -3.73
C VAL A 214 -9.65 2.74 -2.65
N ASN A 215 -9.74 4.04 -2.98
CA ASN A 215 -9.67 5.09 -1.97
C ASN A 215 -10.99 5.19 -1.20
N VAL A 216 -10.96 5.12 0.14
CA VAL A 216 -12.18 5.11 0.98
C VAL A 216 -13.07 6.34 0.75
N ARG A 217 -12.45 7.51 0.53
CA ARG A 217 -13.17 8.74 0.24
C ARG A 217 -13.74 8.68 -1.18
N GLY A 218 -12.91 8.37 -2.16
CA GLY A 218 -13.31 8.25 -3.56
C GLY A 218 -14.45 7.28 -3.81
N LEU A 219 -14.54 6.20 -3.02
CA LEU A 219 -15.55 5.16 -3.17
C LEU A 219 -16.98 5.71 -3.13
N THR A 220 -17.26 6.69 -2.27
CA THR A 220 -18.64 7.17 -2.04
C THR A 220 -18.81 8.68 -2.12
N ARG A 221 -17.75 9.47 -2.35
CA ARG A 221 -17.85 10.93 -2.35
C ARG A 221 -18.84 11.48 -3.38
N ASN A 222 -18.89 10.87 -4.56
CA ASN A 222 -19.80 11.20 -5.66
C ASN A 222 -21.08 10.36 -5.70
N ASP A 223 -21.33 9.52 -4.69
CA ASP A 223 -22.44 8.58 -4.75
C ASP A 223 -23.77 9.18 -4.26
N PRO A 224 -24.77 9.36 -5.14
CA PRO A 224 -26.07 9.90 -4.74
C PRO A 224 -26.85 8.96 -3.81
N SER A 225 -26.59 7.64 -3.84
CA SER A 225 -27.28 6.64 -3.02
C SER A 225 -26.85 6.63 -1.55
N VAL A 226 -25.69 7.23 -1.24
CA VAL A 226 -25.22 7.42 0.13
C VAL A 226 -25.70 8.79 0.65
N PRO A 227 -26.27 8.86 1.88
CA PRO A 227 -26.64 10.14 2.50
C PRO A 227 -25.46 11.12 2.52
N ALA A 228 -25.71 12.40 2.21
CA ALA A 228 -24.65 13.39 2.03
C ALA A 228 -23.64 13.48 3.19
N ALA A 229 -24.10 13.30 4.43
CA ALA A 229 -23.27 13.32 5.63
C ALA A 229 -22.28 12.14 5.74
N TYR A 230 -22.46 11.07 4.97
CA TYR A 230 -21.62 9.87 4.99
C TYR A 230 -20.79 9.69 3.71
N ARG A 231 -20.92 10.59 2.74
CA ARG A 231 -20.20 10.49 1.46
C ARG A 231 -18.71 10.71 1.65
N GLY A 232 -17.93 9.73 1.21
CA GLY A 232 -16.47 9.71 1.31
C GLY A 232 -15.98 9.51 2.76
N THR A 233 -16.69 8.69 3.53
CA THR A 233 -16.35 8.34 4.91
C THR A 233 -16.33 6.83 5.12
N TYR A 234 -15.76 6.36 6.24
CA TYR A 234 -15.80 4.96 6.66
C TYR A 234 -17.23 4.43 6.71
N ARG A 235 -18.17 5.23 7.27
CA ARG A 235 -19.59 4.86 7.29
C ARG A 235 -20.17 4.69 5.88
N GLY A 236 -19.85 5.61 4.97
CA GLY A 236 -20.26 5.51 3.57
C GLY A 236 -19.71 4.26 2.88
N ALA A 237 -18.42 3.97 3.08
CA ALA A 237 -17.77 2.78 2.53
C ALA A 237 -18.43 1.48 3.05
N GLY A 238 -18.78 1.42 4.34
CA GLY A 238 -19.51 0.27 4.90
C GLY A 238 -20.86 0.02 4.23
N MET A 239 -21.54 1.07 3.73
CA MET A 239 -22.80 0.93 2.98
C MET A 239 -22.61 0.30 1.59
N LYS A 240 -21.37 0.24 1.08
CA LYS A 240 -21.03 -0.37 -0.22
C LYS A 240 -20.63 -1.85 -0.15
N ALA A 241 -20.45 -2.40 1.05
CA ALA A 241 -20.02 -3.79 1.25
C ALA A 241 -20.83 -4.80 0.43
N GLN A 242 -22.16 -4.73 0.48
CA GLN A 242 -23.02 -5.66 -0.25
C GLN A 242 -22.98 -5.46 -1.78
N GLN A 243 -22.82 -4.22 -2.25
CA GLN A 243 -22.72 -3.93 -3.68
C GLN A 243 -21.42 -4.50 -4.25
N LEU A 244 -20.29 -4.29 -3.57
CA LEU A 244 -19.00 -4.89 -3.96
C LEU A 244 -19.04 -6.42 -3.89
N ARG A 245 -19.66 -6.99 -2.86
CA ARG A 245 -19.90 -8.45 -2.80
C ARG A 245 -20.70 -8.95 -4.01
N THR A 246 -21.72 -8.20 -4.43
CA THR A 246 -22.58 -8.55 -5.57
C THR A 246 -21.84 -8.48 -6.91
N LEU A 247 -20.84 -7.60 -7.03
CA LEU A 247 -19.91 -7.58 -8.18
C LEU A 247 -19.07 -8.87 -8.26
N GLY A 248 -18.86 -9.57 -7.15
CA GLY A 248 -18.00 -10.75 -7.04
C GLY A 248 -16.69 -10.50 -6.29
N VAL A 249 -16.50 -9.28 -5.76
CA VAL A 249 -15.36 -8.92 -4.92
C VAL A 249 -15.43 -9.70 -3.61
N THR A 250 -14.27 -10.10 -3.11
CA THR A 250 -14.18 -10.85 -1.87
C THR A 250 -13.21 -10.23 -0.86
N ALA A 251 -12.31 -9.35 -1.31
CA ALA A 251 -11.48 -8.51 -0.45
C ALA A 251 -11.48 -7.08 -1.00
N VAL A 252 -11.71 -6.10 -0.14
CA VAL A 252 -11.46 -4.69 -0.46
C VAL A 252 -10.09 -4.31 0.08
N GLU A 253 -9.25 -3.72 -0.76
CA GLU A 253 -7.97 -3.14 -0.37
C GLU A 253 -8.13 -1.62 -0.39
N PHE A 254 -8.10 -1.01 0.79
CA PHE A 254 -8.15 0.44 0.87
C PHE A 254 -6.75 1.02 0.73
N LEU A 255 -6.62 2.08 -0.06
CA LEU A 255 -5.49 3.01 0.01
C LEU A 255 -5.27 3.50 1.46
N PRO A 256 -4.11 4.09 1.80
CA PRO A 256 -3.72 4.38 3.18
C PRO A 256 -4.83 4.97 4.06
N LEU A 257 -5.11 4.27 5.17
CA LEU A 257 -6.14 4.66 6.15
C LEU A 257 -5.57 5.08 7.51
N GLN A 258 -4.27 4.87 7.70
CA GLN A 258 -3.52 5.50 8.78
C GLN A 258 -3.49 7.01 8.55
N GLU A 259 -3.51 7.79 9.63
CA GLU A 259 -3.60 9.25 9.52
C GLU A 259 -2.55 9.83 8.55
N THR A 260 -3.00 10.71 7.67
CA THR A 260 -2.18 11.33 6.63
C THR A 260 -2.52 12.81 6.53
N GLN A 261 -1.58 13.65 6.08
CA GLN A 261 -1.85 15.08 5.91
C GLN A 261 -2.90 15.29 4.82
N ASN A 262 -4.13 15.68 5.16
CA ASN A 262 -5.21 15.90 4.18
C ASN A 262 -6.29 16.92 4.64
N ASP A 263 -6.23 17.44 5.87
CA ASP A 263 -7.15 18.45 6.39
C ASP A 263 -7.16 19.75 5.56
N THR A 264 -6.08 20.02 4.81
CA THR A 264 -5.94 21.20 3.95
C THR A 264 -6.46 21.02 2.53
N ASN A 265 -6.86 19.81 2.10
CA ASN A 265 -7.20 19.55 0.70
C ASN A 265 -8.34 20.46 0.16
N ASP A 266 -9.27 20.89 1.03
CA ASP A 266 -10.39 21.74 0.60
C ASP A 266 -10.13 23.24 0.83
N VAL A 267 -8.90 23.66 1.15
CA VAL A 267 -8.55 25.08 1.33
C VAL A 267 -8.61 25.83 -0.01
N ASP A 268 -8.11 25.21 -1.09
CA ASP A 268 -8.40 25.63 -2.46
C ASP A 268 -9.33 24.60 -3.11
N PRO A 269 -10.65 24.86 -3.16
CA PRO A 269 -11.63 23.90 -3.68
C PRO A 269 -11.55 23.70 -5.21
N THR A 270 -10.66 24.42 -5.89
CA THR A 270 -10.46 24.36 -7.34
C THR A 270 -9.00 24.10 -7.73
N GLY A 271 -8.16 23.73 -6.76
CA GLY A 271 -6.75 23.50 -6.95
C GLY A 271 -6.32 22.11 -6.50
N THR A 272 -5.07 21.77 -6.79
CA THR A 272 -4.43 20.50 -6.41
C THR A 272 -3.19 20.74 -5.55
N ALA A 273 -2.92 22.00 -5.23
CA ALA A 273 -1.68 22.44 -4.61
C ALA A 273 -1.73 22.20 -3.09
N GLY A 274 -0.87 21.31 -2.61
CA GLY A 274 -0.84 20.92 -1.19
C GLY A 274 -1.85 19.84 -0.82
N ASP A 275 -2.62 19.36 -1.80
CA ASP A 275 -3.52 18.23 -1.63
C ASP A 275 -2.76 16.92 -1.58
N ASN A 276 -3.19 16.05 -0.69
CA ASN A 276 -2.76 14.66 -0.63
C ASN A 276 -4.01 13.79 -0.54
N TYR A 277 -4.37 13.21 -1.67
CA TYR A 277 -5.59 12.41 -1.81
C TYR A 277 -5.32 10.93 -1.59
N TRP A 278 -4.20 10.41 -2.11
CA TRP A 278 -3.86 9.00 -1.93
C TRP A 278 -3.52 8.65 -0.49
N GLY A 279 -2.80 9.52 0.23
CA GLY A 279 -2.52 9.33 1.64
C GLY A 279 -1.19 8.67 1.98
N TYR A 280 -0.27 8.48 1.01
CA TYR A 280 1.08 7.90 1.22
C TYR A 280 2.05 8.85 1.94
N MET A 281 1.59 9.50 3.00
CA MET A 281 2.37 10.36 3.89
C MET A 281 1.84 10.15 5.31
N THR A 282 2.18 9.01 5.92
CA THR A 282 1.65 8.63 7.23
C THR A 282 2.19 9.51 8.36
N VAL A 283 1.29 10.16 9.09
CA VAL A 283 1.54 11.00 10.28
C VAL A 283 1.52 10.16 11.56
N ASN A 284 0.71 9.11 11.61
CA ASN A 284 0.66 8.18 12.74
C ASN A 284 0.21 6.78 12.30
N TYR A 285 0.90 5.74 12.78
CA TYR A 285 0.65 4.36 12.35
C TYR A 285 -0.53 3.65 13.05
N PHE A 286 -1.08 4.21 14.12
CA PHE A 286 -2.18 3.59 14.89
C PHE A 286 -3.53 4.30 14.66
N ALA A 287 -3.51 5.59 14.35
CA ALA A 287 -4.72 6.39 14.21
C ALA A 287 -5.39 6.17 12.84
N PRO A 288 -6.68 5.78 12.79
CA PRO A 288 -7.47 5.87 11.57
C PRO A 288 -7.76 7.34 11.23
N ASP A 289 -7.52 7.69 9.98
CA ASP A 289 -7.65 9.05 9.46
C ASP A 289 -8.98 9.75 9.84
N ARG A 290 -8.87 10.89 10.53
CA ARG A 290 -10.02 11.64 11.03
C ARG A 290 -10.83 12.29 9.91
N ARG A 291 -10.21 12.68 8.78
CA ARG A 291 -10.93 13.28 7.64
C ARG A 291 -11.85 12.27 6.98
N TYR A 292 -11.50 10.99 7.00
CA TYR A 292 -12.32 9.89 6.48
C TYR A 292 -13.43 9.41 7.43
N ALA A 293 -13.57 9.99 8.63
CA ALA A 293 -14.69 9.70 9.52
C ALA A 293 -15.85 10.70 9.36
N ALA A 294 -17.09 10.22 9.42
CA ALA A 294 -18.26 11.08 9.57
C ALA A 294 -18.40 11.57 11.03
N ASP A 295 -18.19 10.69 12.01
CA ASP A 295 -18.02 11.07 13.41
C ASP A 295 -16.56 11.43 13.70
N ARG A 296 -16.27 12.73 13.71
CA ARG A 296 -14.94 13.28 14.02
C ARG A 296 -14.75 13.65 15.48
N SER A 297 -15.65 13.22 16.38
CA SER A 297 -15.43 13.38 17.82
C SER A 297 -14.27 12.48 18.31
N PRO A 298 -13.67 12.74 19.48
CA PRO A 298 -12.66 11.84 20.05
C PRO A 298 -13.19 10.40 20.25
N GLY A 299 -12.55 9.43 19.62
CA GLY A 299 -12.99 8.03 19.56
C GLY A 299 -13.96 7.72 18.41
N GLY A 300 -14.43 8.74 17.68
CA GLY A 300 -15.34 8.63 16.55
C GLY A 300 -14.73 7.87 15.37
N PRO A 301 -13.57 8.30 14.82
CA PRO A 301 -12.89 7.61 13.73
C PRO A 301 -12.64 6.13 14.02
N THR A 302 -12.16 5.81 15.23
CA THR A 302 -11.91 4.42 15.64
C THR A 302 -13.18 3.57 15.62
N LYS A 303 -14.27 4.07 16.20
CA LYS A 303 -15.55 3.33 16.24
C LYS A 303 -16.15 3.17 14.85
N GLU A 304 -16.10 4.23 14.04
CA GLU A 304 -16.65 4.22 12.69
C GLU A 304 -15.87 3.28 11.76
N PHE A 305 -14.54 3.25 11.88
CA PHE A 305 -13.70 2.27 11.18
C PHE A 305 -14.09 0.83 11.54
N LYS A 306 -14.22 0.52 12.84
CA LYS A 306 -14.62 -0.82 13.30
C LYS A 306 -16.01 -1.22 12.78
N ALA A 307 -16.94 -0.28 12.74
CA ALA A 307 -18.27 -0.49 12.15
C ALA A 307 -18.21 -0.71 10.62
N MET A 308 -17.33 -0.01 9.90
CA MET A 308 -17.08 -0.26 8.48
C MET A 308 -16.58 -1.68 8.26
N VAL A 309 -15.56 -2.11 9.01
CA VAL A 309 -15.02 -3.48 8.93
C VAL A 309 -16.10 -4.52 9.24
N ALA A 310 -16.91 -4.30 10.27
CA ALA A 310 -18.04 -5.17 10.60
C ALA A 310 -19.04 -5.31 9.45
N ALA A 311 -19.32 -4.23 8.71
CA ALA A 311 -20.20 -4.25 7.55
C ALA A 311 -19.61 -5.09 6.39
N PHE A 312 -18.31 -4.96 6.12
CA PHE A 312 -17.63 -5.80 5.12
C PHE A 312 -17.59 -7.27 5.54
N HIS A 313 -17.27 -7.56 6.80
CA HIS A 313 -17.29 -8.92 7.34
C HIS A 313 -18.68 -9.56 7.28
N ALA A 314 -19.73 -8.80 7.58
CA ALA A 314 -21.12 -9.27 7.45
C ALA A 314 -21.49 -9.62 5.99
N ALA A 315 -20.90 -8.95 5.00
CA ALA A 315 -21.02 -9.28 3.57
C ALA A 315 -20.08 -10.41 3.12
N GLY A 316 -19.24 -10.96 4.02
CA GLY A 316 -18.24 -11.98 3.70
C GLY A 316 -17.02 -11.46 2.93
N VAL A 317 -16.80 -10.14 2.97
CA VAL A 317 -15.70 -9.43 2.31
C VAL A 317 -14.60 -9.14 3.33
N LYS A 318 -13.35 -9.48 2.99
CA LYS A 318 -12.18 -9.14 3.79
C LYS A 318 -11.84 -7.67 3.62
N VAL A 319 -11.26 -7.05 4.66
CA VAL A 319 -10.71 -5.70 4.60
C VAL A 319 -9.19 -5.78 4.68
N LEU A 320 -8.54 -5.37 3.58
CA LEU A 320 -7.10 -5.15 3.49
C LEU A 320 -6.81 -3.65 3.56
N VAL A 321 -5.67 -3.29 4.13
CA VAL A 321 -5.23 -1.89 4.25
C VAL A 321 -3.85 -1.76 3.63
N ASP A 322 -3.69 -0.79 2.74
CA ASP A 322 -2.38 -0.34 2.26
C ASP A 322 -1.65 0.42 3.36
N VAL A 323 -0.41 0.01 3.65
CA VAL A 323 0.37 0.50 4.79
C VAL A 323 1.78 0.94 4.37
N VAL A 324 2.21 2.08 4.91
CA VAL A 324 3.40 2.81 4.45
C VAL A 324 4.45 2.90 5.56
N TYR A 325 5.12 1.79 5.85
CA TYR A 325 6.16 1.73 6.89
C TYR A 325 7.57 1.99 6.38
N ASN A 326 7.73 2.29 5.08
CA ASN A 326 9.03 2.54 4.47
C ASN A 326 9.52 3.98 4.71
N HIS A 327 8.61 4.93 4.92
CA HIS A 327 8.91 6.34 5.25
C HIS A 327 7.84 6.95 6.20
N THR A 328 7.95 8.25 6.46
CA THR A 328 7.01 9.01 7.32
C THR A 328 6.66 10.36 6.72
N ALA A 329 5.55 10.96 7.15
CA ALA A 329 5.17 12.31 6.78
C ALA A 329 6.10 13.43 7.29
N GLU A 330 7.05 13.14 8.21
CA GLU A 330 8.05 14.13 8.61
C GLU A 330 9.11 14.36 7.53
N GLY A 331 9.12 13.55 6.46
CA GLY A 331 9.94 13.72 5.26
C GLY A 331 11.45 13.74 5.51
N GLY A 332 12.17 14.38 4.58
CA GLY A 332 13.62 14.62 4.64
C GLY A 332 14.00 16.07 4.99
N PRO A 333 15.25 16.49 4.69
CA PRO A 333 15.63 17.89 4.76
C PRO A 333 14.79 18.73 3.80
N TRP A 334 14.52 19.98 4.14
CA TRP A 334 13.81 20.90 3.22
C TRP A 334 14.68 21.37 2.05
N SER A 335 15.99 21.10 2.10
CA SER A 335 16.96 21.45 1.06
C SER A 335 18.09 20.44 1.05
N ASP A 336 18.54 20.07 -0.16
CA ASP A 336 19.67 19.16 -0.37
C ASP A 336 21.01 19.70 0.09
N THR A 337 21.10 20.95 0.56
CA THR A 337 22.35 21.56 1.04
C THR A 337 22.33 21.89 2.52
N ASP A 338 21.15 21.88 3.15
CA ASP A 338 20.97 22.27 4.55
C ASP A 338 20.71 21.05 5.43
N THR A 339 21.59 20.80 6.41
CA THR A 339 21.41 19.73 7.39
C THR A 339 20.64 20.17 8.63
N SER A 340 20.30 21.47 8.75
CA SER A 340 19.67 22.04 9.95
C SER A 340 18.14 22.09 9.88
N THR A 341 17.53 22.23 8.70
CA THR A 341 16.08 22.45 8.56
C THR A 341 15.31 21.18 8.16
N TYR A 342 14.52 20.67 9.10
CA TYR A 342 13.66 19.48 8.98
C TYR A 342 12.32 19.76 9.66
N SER A 343 11.27 19.06 9.24
CA SER A 343 10.01 19.02 9.98
C SER A 343 10.17 18.15 11.24
N VAL A 344 9.74 18.68 12.38
CA VAL A 344 9.74 17.98 13.68
C VAL A 344 8.40 18.14 14.38
N TYR A 345 7.68 17.04 14.51
CA TYR A 345 6.40 16.95 15.23
C TYR A 345 6.10 15.55 15.78
N SER A 346 6.94 14.52 15.57
CA SER A 346 6.72 13.17 16.11
C SER A 346 8.06 12.43 16.34
N TRP A 347 8.35 11.40 15.54
CA TRP A 347 9.50 10.50 15.66
C TRP A 347 10.84 11.24 15.74
N ARG A 348 11.05 12.23 14.88
CA ARG A 348 12.32 12.95 14.75
C ARG A 348 12.73 13.65 16.04
N GLY A 349 11.78 14.29 16.70
CA GLY A 349 12.01 15.00 17.95
C GLY A 349 12.10 14.09 19.16
N LEU A 350 11.60 12.86 19.06
CA LEU A 350 11.69 11.85 20.12
C LEU A 350 13.02 11.09 20.08
N ASP A 351 13.41 10.58 18.91
CA ASP A 351 14.66 9.84 18.73
C ASP A 351 15.00 9.64 17.23
N ASN A 352 15.47 10.70 16.57
CA ASN A 352 15.81 10.66 15.13
C ASN A 352 16.67 9.45 14.70
N PRO A 353 17.81 9.11 15.34
CA PRO A 353 18.62 7.98 14.90
C PRO A 353 17.98 6.61 15.18
N THR A 354 17.01 6.51 16.09
CA THR A 354 16.22 5.28 16.25
C THR A 354 15.26 5.09 15.09
N TYR A 355 14.49 6.13 14.74
CA TYR A 355 13.36 5.99 13.80
C TYR A 355 13.73 6.19 12.33
N TYR A 356 14.84 6.85 12.02
CA TYR A 356 15.28 7.10 10.64
C TYR A 356 16.62 6.43 10.34
N SER A 357 16.71 5.82 9.16
CA SER A 357 18.02 5.43 8.64
C SER A 357 18.75 6.69 8.20
N LEU A 358 20.03 6.79 8.56
CA LEU A 358 20.83 8.00 8.36
C LEU A 358 22.05 7.65 7.51
N THR A 359 22.65 8.65 6.87
CA THR A 359 23.96 8.52 6.21
C THR A 359 25.04 8.10 7.21
N ALA A 360 26.19 7.64 6.71
CA ALA A 360 27.28 7.14 7.57
C ALA A 360 27.80 8.18 8.58
N ASP A 361 27.76 9.47 8.22
CA ASP A 361 28.10 10.62 9.09
C ASP A 361 26.92 11.06 9.99
N ARG A 362 25.76 10.41 9.85
CA ARG A 362 24.51 10.66 10.58
C ARG A 362 23.92 12.07 10.42
N GLN A 363 24.38 12.83 9.43
CA GLN A 363 23.93 14.22 9.24
C GLN A 363 22.68 14.31 8.36
N ARG A 364 22.40 13.29 7.55
CA ARG A 364 21.29 13.23 6.61
C ARG A 364 20.57 11.90 6.68
N PRO A 365 19.32 11.81 6.20
CA PRO A 365 18.65 10.54 6.01
C PRO A 365 19.28 9.74 4.86
N TRP A 366 19.23 8.41 4.99
CA TRP A 366 19.42 7.49 3.86
C TRP A 366 18.05 7.22 3.22
N ASP A 367 17.94 7.29 1.90
CA ASP A 367 16.64 7.23 1.22
C ASP A 367 16.62 6.24 0.04
N ASN A 368 15.63 5.35 0.07
CA ASN A 368 15.23 4.41 -0.98
C ASN A 368 13.73 4.50 -1.29
N THR A 369 13.08 5.58 -0.84
CA THR A 369 11.65 5.82 -0.99
C THR A 369 11.36 7.00 -1.92
N GLY A 370 12.30 7.94 -2.03
CA GLY A 370 12.16 9.16 -2.84
C GLY A 370 11.41 10.29 -2.12
N VAL A 371 10.93 10.06 -0.90
CA VAL A 371 10.20 11.07 -0.10
C VAL A 371 11.08 11.78 0.94
N GLY A 372 12.38 11.48 0.94
CA GLY A 372 13.38 12.17 1.75
C GLY A 372 13.96 11.35 2.90
N GLY A 373 13.59 10.09 3.10
CA GLY A 373 14.29 9.22 4.05
C GLY A 373 13.57 7.94 4.44
N ASN A 374 14.33 6.84 4.55
CA ASN A 374 13.84 5.57 5.05
C ASN A 374 13.51 5.67 6.54
N TYR A 375 12.36 5.11 6.91
CA TYR A 375 12.14 4.64 8.27
C TYR A 375 13.16 3.53 8.60
N ASN A 376 13.67 3.50 9.83
CA ASN A 376 14.70 2.56 10.24
C ASN A 376 14.12 1.18 10.56
N THR A 377 13.72 0.45 9.52
CA THR A 377 13.07 -0.88 9.63
C THR A 377 13.97 -1.94 10.28
N ALA A 378 15.29 -1.71 10.37
CA ALA A 378 16.28 -2.58 10.98
C ALA A 378 16.58 -2.25 12.46
N ASN A 379 16.15 -1.09 12.97
CA ASN A 379 16.29 -0.76 14.38
C ASN A 379 15.20 -1.49 15.18
N PRO A 380 15.52 -2.24 16.24
CA PRO A 380 14.52 -3.04 16.96
C PRO A 380 13.36 -2.23 17.56
N ALA A 381 13.61 -1.05 18.12
CA ALA A 381 12.54 -0.23 18.73
C ALA A 381 11.63 0.40 17.66
N ALA A 382 12.19 0.79 16.52
CA ALA A 382 11.41 1.22 15.37
C ALA A 382 10.62 0.05 14.76
N GLN A 383 11.23 -1.13 14.66
CA GLN A 383 10.56 -2.33 14.17
C GLN A 383 9.43 -2.80 15.11
N ASP A 384 9.58 -2.65 16.43
CA ASP A 384 8.51 -2.91 17.40
C ASP A 384 7.26 -2.07 17.09
N LEU A 385 7.44 -0.81 16.71
CA LEU A 385 6.33 0.05 16.32
C LEU A 385 5.57 -0.49 15.11
N ILE A 386 6.28 -0.96 14.08
CA ILE A 386 5.65 -1.58 12.90
C ILE A 386 4.84 -2.80 13.33
N VAL A 387 5.43 -3.70 14.12
CA VAL A 387 4.77 -4.93 14.56
C VAL A 387 3.55 -4.63 15.44
N ASP A 388 3.67 -3.70 16.38
CA ASP A 388 2.62 -3.32 17.32
C ASP A 388 1.45 -2.63 16.62
N SER A 389 1.73 -1.77 15.65
CA SER A 389 0.70 -1.11 14.85
C SER A 389 -0.04 -2.12 13.98
N VAL A 390 0.67 -2.95 13.22
CA VAL A 390 0.03 -4.02 12.40
C VAL A 390 -0.82 -4.95 13.29
N ALA A 391 -0.33 -5.31 14.47
CA ALA A 391 -1.10 -6.11 15.43
C ALA A 391 -2.34 -5.37 15.96
N TYR A 392 -2.26 -4.06 16.19
CA TYR A 392 -3.42 -3.23 16.59
C TYR A 392 -4.49 -3.20 15.48
N TRP A 393 -4.11 -2.93 14.24
CA TRP A 393 -5.02 -2.92 13.09
C TRP A 393 -5.67 -4.30 12.89
N LYS A 394 -4.88 -5.37 12.97
CA LYS A 394 -5.38 -6.75 12.85
C LYS A 394 -6.32 -7.13 13.98
N ASN A 395 -5.91 -6.95 15.23
CA ASN A 395 -6.58 -7.54 16.39
C ASN A 395 -7.67 -6.64 16.97
N THR A 396 -7.49 -5.31 16.94
CA THR A 396 -8.42 -4.35 17.53
C THR A 396 -9.36 -3.74 16.49
N LEU A 397 -8.84 -3.43 15.30
CA LEU A 397 -9.62 -2.82 14.22
C LEU A 397 -10.19 -3.82 13.22
N GLY A 398 -9.76 -5.09 13.29
CA GLY A 398 -10.37 -6.19 12.56
C GLY A 398 -9.82 -6.41 11.14
N VAL A 399 -8.75 -5.73 10.74
CA VAL A 399 -8.13 -5.86 9.40
C VAL A 399 -7.68 -7.30 9.13
N ASP A 400 -7.95 -7.82 7.94
CA ASP A 400 -7.71 -9.21 7.54
C ASP A 400 -6.34 -9.45 6.92
N GLY A 401 -5.73 -8.40 6.37
CA GLY A 401 -4.45 -8.42 5.68
C GLY A 401 -3.99 -7.04 5.27
N PHE A 402 -2.81 -6.96 4.66
CA PHE A 402 -2.13 -5.70 4.41
C PHE A 402 -1.37 -5.77 3.08
N ARG A 403 -1.42 -4.68 2.32
CA ARG A 403 -0.49 -4.43 1.21
C ARG A 403 0.56 -3.44 1.68
N PHE A 404 1.83 -3.80 1.55
CA PHE A 404 2.94 -2.97 2.00
C PHE A 404 3.52 -2.19 0.83
N ASP A 405 3.44 -0.87 0.93
CA ASP A 405 4.07 0.08 0.02
C ASP A 405 5.60 -0.01 0.11
N LEU A 406 6.27 0.06 -1.04
CA LEU A 406 7.71 -0.04 -1.24
C LEU A 406 8.38 -1.07 -0.32
N ALA A 407 7.81 -2.28 -0.27
CA ALA A 407 8.04 -3.26 0.79
C ALA A 407 9.50 -3.74 0.88
N SER A 408 10.30 -3.55 -0.17
CA SER A 408 11.72 -3.88 -0.17
C SER A 408 12.50 -3.14 0.93
N VAL A 409 12.06 -1.94 1.35
CA VAL A 409 12.67 -1.20 2.46
C VAL A 409 12.55 -1.96 3.79
N LEU A 410 11.49 -2.76 3.97
CA LEU A 410 11.29 -3.57 5.17
C LEU A 410 12.19 -4.82 5.20
N GLY A 411 12.77 -5.20 4.05
CA GLY A 411 13.76 -6.26 3.92
C GLY A 411 15.20 -5.80 4.16
N ASN A 412 15.41 -4.52 4.51
CA ASN A 412 16.73 -3.95 4.75
C ASN A 412 17.33 -4.44 6.09
N THR A 413 18.62 -4.78 6.08
CA THR A 413 19.38 -5.11 7.31
C THR A 413 20.31 -4.00 7.79
N CYS A 414 20.42 -2.90 7.04
CA CYS A 414 21.20 -1.74 7.42
C CYS A 414 20.39 -0.79 8.32
N GLN A 415 20.92 -0.43 9.49
CA GLN A 415 20.34 0.65 10.30
C GLN A 415 20.75 2.04 9.80
N HIS A 416 21.99 2.21 9.32
CA HIS A 416 22.52 3.48 8.82
C HIS A 416 23.56 3.22 7.72
N GLY A 417 23.75 4.20 6.84
CA GLY A 417 24.85 4.31 5.89
C GLY A 417 24.77 3.39 4.67
N CYS A 418 23.75 2.53 4.59
CA CYS A 418 23.56 1.60 3.49
C CYS A 418 22.11 1.15 3.33
N PHE A 419 21.88 0.47 2.22
CA PHE A 419 20.74 -0.41 1.98
C PHE A 419 21.25 -1.79 1.60
N SER A 420 20.69 -2.84 2.21
CA SER A 420 21.00 -4.22 1.87
C SER A 420 19.78 -5.10 2.13
N TYR A 421 19.14 -5.56 1.06
CA TYR A 421 17.96 -6.42 1.13
C TYR A 421 18.36 -7.87 1.45
N HIS A 422 17.71 -8.48 2.44
CA HIS A 422 17.89 -9.89 2.77
C HIS A 422 16.58 -10.60 3.09
N LYS A 423 16.05 -11.36 2.12
CA LYS A 423 14.79 -12.08 2.28
C LYS A 423 14.77 -13.08 3.44
N THR A 424 15.90 -13.71 3.77
CA THR A 424 15.94 -14.78 4.81
C THR A 424 16.43 -14.31 6.17
N SER A 425 16.81 -13.04 6.33
CA SER A 425 17.31 -12.58 7.62
C SER A 425 16.15 -12.39 8.60
N SER A 426 16.17 -13.12 9.72
CA SER A 426 15.18 -12.99 10.79
C SER A 426 15.16 -11.62 11.46
N SER A 427 16.16 -10.77 11.20
CA SER A 427 16.24 -9.40 11.72
C SER A 427 15.42 -8.39 10.91
N THR A 428 14.92 -8.75 9.72
CA THR A 428 14.14 -7.83 8.88
C THR A 428 12.70 -7.74 9.35
N ALA A 429 12.07 -6.60 9.12
CA ALA A 429 10.68 -6.38 9.50
C ALA A 429 9.73 -7.37 8.78
N LEU A 430 10.04 -7.72 7.52
CA LEU A 430 9.28 -8.71 6.74
C LEU A 430 9.18 -10.07 7.44
N ASN A 431 10.31 -10.61 7.89
CA ASN A 431 10.35 -11.92 8.57
C ASN A 431 9.76 -11.85 9.97
N ARG A 432 9.96 -10.73 10.67
CA ARG A 432 9.38 -10.57 12.00
C ARG A 432 7.85 -10.53 11.94
N LEU A 433 7.27 -9.79 11.00
CA LEU A 433 5.81 -9.69 10.84
C LEU A 433 5.16 -11.07 10.65
N THR A 434 5.71 -11.91 9.75
CA THR A 434 5.15 -13.25 9.49
C THR A 434 5.42 -14.26 10.61
N THR A 435 6.48 -14.05 11.39
CA THR A 435 6.78 -14.87 12.58
C THR A 435 5.79 -14.58 13.71
N GLU A 436 5.56 -13.30 14.00
CA GLU A 436 4.66 -12.84 15.07
C GLU A 436 3.18 -13.00 14.69
N MET A 437 2.87 -12.91 13.40
CA MET A 437 1.51 -13.00 12.85
C MET A 437 1.51 -13.91 11.60
N PRO A 438 1.24 -15.21 11.78
CA PRO A 438 1.35 -16.18 10.70
C PRO A 438 0.50 -15.88 9.46
N PRO A 439 1.01 -16.18 8.25
CA PRO A 439 0.25 -16.05 7.01
C PRO A 439 -0.98 -16.95 7.01
N ARG A 440 -2.01 -16.56 6.24
CA ARG A 440 -3.20 -17.39 6.07
C ARG A 440 -2.86 -18.71 5.37
N PRO A 441 -3.35 -19.87 5.85
CA PRO A 441 -3.11 -21.14 5.19
C PRO A 441 -3.76 -21.22 3.80
N ALA A 442 -3.20 -22.07 2.93
CA ALA A 442 -3.69 -22.32 1.57
C ALA A 442 -5.15 -22.85 1.52
N ALA A 443 -5.59 -23.54 2.57
CA ALA A 443 -6.95 -24.06 2.71
C ALA A 443 -7.92 -23.02 3.33
N GLY A 444 -7.44 -21.82 3.68
CA GLY A 444 -8.18 -20.87 4.50
C GLY A 444 -8.01 -21.12 6.00
N GLY A 445 -8.69 -20.33 6.81
CA GLY A 445 -8.59 -20.34 8.27
C GLY A 445 -8.15 -18.98 8.83
N SER A 446 -7.74 -18.97 10.10
CA SER A 446 -7.15 -17.80 10.75
C SER A 446 -5.76 -17.51 10.20
N GLY A 447 -5.44 -16.24 10.02
CA GLY A 447 -4.12 -15.78 9.57
C GLY A 447 -4.24 -14.40 8.95
N VAL A 448 -3.13 -13.91 8.41
CA VAL A 448 -3.04 -12.61 7.74
C VAL A 448 -2.75 -12.83 6.26
N ASP A 449 -3.42 -12.07 5.40
CA ASP A 449 -3.06 -12.00 3.98
C ASP A 449 -1.97 -10.93 3.82
N TRP A 450 -0.74 -11.35 3.53
CA TRP A 450 0.42 -10.47 3.38
C TRP A 450 0.71 -10.20 1.90
N ILE A 451 0.60 -8.94 1.47
CA ILE A 451 0.86 -8.52 0.10
C ILE A 451 1.98 -7.48 0.13
N ALA A 452 2.97 -7.62 -0.76
CA ALA A 452 4.07 -6.68 -0.92
C ALA A 452 3.98 -5.97 -2.27
N GLU A 453 4.35 -4.69 -2.30
CA GLU A 453 4.94 -4.07 -3.48
C GLU A 453 6.43 -4.43 -3.51
N PRO A 454 6.88 -5.34 -4.39
CA PRO A 454 8.21 -5.94 -4.27
C PRO A 454 9.32 -5.11 -4.91
N TRP A 455 9.26 -3.79 -4.75
CA TRP A 455 10.31 -2.87 -5.18
C TRP A 455 10.41 -1.67 -4.24
N ALA A 456 11.46 -0.86 -4.42
CA ALA A 456 11.53 0.50 -3.90
C ALA A 456 12.34 1.35 -4.91
N ILE A 457 12.99 2.42 -4.46
CA ILE A 457 13.81 3.29 -5.32
C ILE A 457 15.31 3.09 -5.02
N GLY A 458 16.09 2.87 -6.07
CA GLY A 458 17.55 2.74 -6.01
C GLY A 458 18.05 1.31 -6.12
N ASP A 459 19.37 1.18 -6.16
CA ASP A 459 20.04 -0.08 -6.48
C ASP A 459 19.71 -1.19 -5.47
N GLY A 460 19.43 -2.39 -6.00
CA GLY A 460 19.12 -3.58 -5.20
C GLY A 460 17.73 -3.59 -4.56
N THR A 461 16.86 -2.62 -4.85
CA THR A 461 15.51 -2.56 -4.26
C THR A 461 14.44 -3.31 -5.06
N TYR A 462 14.65 -3.58 -6.35
CA TYR A 462 13.74 -4.41 -7.16
C TYR A 462 13.87 -5.88 -6.78
N GLN A 463 12.81 -6.45 -6.21
CA GLN A 463 12.80 -7.74 -5.53
C GLN A 463 11.58 -8.60 -5.91
N VAL A 464 11.01 -8.39 -7.11
CA VAL A 464 9.93 -9.24 -7.65
C VAL A 464 10.37 -10.70 -7.64
N GLY A 465 9.55 -11.56 -7.04
CA GLY A 465 9.84 -12.97 -6.85
C GLY A 465 10.85 -13.25 -5.74
N ASN A 466 11.27 -12.26 -4.94
CA ASN A 466 12.32 -12.45 -3.93
C ASN A 466 11.87 -12.16 -2.49
N PHE A 467 10.58 -12.04 -2.21
CA PHE A 467 10.07 -11.95 -0.83
C PHE A 467 10.04 -13.31 -0.13
N PRO A 468 10.05 -13.34 1.22
CA PRO A 468 9.98 -14.58 1.97
C PRO A 468 8.67 -15.36 1.69
N ALA A 469 8.73 -16.68 1.78
CA ALA A 469 7.53 -17.51 1.73
C ALA A 469 6.48 -17.06 2.77
N GLY A 470 5.21 -17.03 2.35
CA GLY A 470 4.10 -16.46 3.13
C GLY A 470 3.69 -15.06 2.69
N TRP A 471 4.53 -14.36 1.90
CA TRP A 471 4.17 -13.13 1.21
C TRP A 471 3.65 -13.41 -0.20
N ALA A 472 2.53 -12.77 -0.54
CA ALA A 472 2.13 -12.54 -1.91
C ALA A 472 2.75 -11.22 -2.41
N GLU A 473 2.88 -11.07 -3.71
CA GLU A 473 3.53 -9.91 -4.33
C GLU A 473 2.67 -9.36 -5.46
N TRP A 474 2.60 -8.03 -5.57
CA TRP A 474 2.16 -7.36 -6.78
C TRP A 474 3.07 -7.76 -7.95
N ASN A 475 2.51 -8.51 -8.90
CA ASN A 475 3.28 -9.03 -10.03
C ASN A 475 3.39 -7.99 -11.16
N GLY A 476 4.38 -7.11 -11.05
CA GLY A 476 4.70 -6.14 -12.10
C GLY A 476 5.04 -6.78 -13.45
N SER A 477 5.65 -7.97 -13.47
CA SER A 477 5.92 -8.70 -14.71
C SER A 477 4.64 -9.18 -15.41
N TYR A 478 3.62 -9.61 -14.66
CA TYR A 478 2.30 -9.93 -15.22
C TYR A 478 1.70 -8.71 -15.92
N ARG A 479 1.65 -7.58 -15.21
CA ARG A 479 1.15 -6.30 -15.71
C ARG A 479 1.86 -5.90 -17.00
N ASP A 480 3.19 -5.84 -16.97
CA ASP A 480 3.99 -5.28 -18.07
C ASP A 480 4.01 -6.20 -19.29
N SER A 481 4.12 -7.53 -19.12
CA SER A 481 4.09 -8.46 -20.25
C SER A 481 2.76 -8.43 -20.99
N LEU A 482 1.63 -8.43 -20.28
CA LEU A 482 0.31 -8.43 -20.92
C LEU A 482 -0.05 -7.06 -21.52
N ARG A 483 0.35 -5.96 -20.89
CA ARG A 483 0.23 -4.62 -21.49
C ARG A 483 1.04 -4.51 -22.79
N ARG A 484 2.31 -4.91 -22.78
CA ARG A 484 3.17 -4.89 -23.97
C ARG A 484 2.61 -5.77 -25.09
N ASP A 485 2.14 -6.96 -24.77
CA ASP A 485 1.57 -7.87 -25.75
C ASP A 485 0.31 -7.29 -26.43
N GLN A 486 -0.62 -6.72 -25.65
CA GLN A 486 -1.80 -6.07 -26.22
C GLN A 486 -1.49 -4.78 -27.00
N ASN A 487 -0.61 -3.93 -26.48
CA ASN A 487 -0.49 -2.53 -26.90
C ASN A 487 0.78 -2.22 -27.70
N LYS A 488 1.82 -3.07 -27.63
CA LYS A 488 3.14 -2.85 -28.24
C LYS A 488 3.51 -3.94 -29.23
N MET A 489 2.53 -4.59 -29.86
CA MET A 489 2.78 -5.52 -30.97
C MET A 489 3.63 -4.87 -32.06
N GLY A 490 4.69 -5.55 -32.47
CA GLY A 490 5.64 -5.05 -33.47
C GLY A 490 6.63 -4.01 -32.94
N VAL A 491 6.51 -3.61 -31.67
CA VAL A 491 7.41 -2.65 -30.99
C VAL A 491 8.20 -3.33 -29.87
N SER A 492 7.52 -4.09 -28.99
CA SER A 492 8.16 -4.87 -27.94
C SER A 492 7.88 -6.36 -28.17
N PRO A 493 8.92 -7.20 -28.33
CA PRO A 493 8.72 -8.63 -28.52
C PRO A 493 8.23 -9.27 -27.22
N ILE A 494 7.12 -10.00 -27.30
CA ILE A 494 6.61 -10.89 -26.26
C ILE A 494 6.48 -12.28 -26.87
N THR A 495 6.97 -13.30 -26.17
CA THR A 495 6.89 -14.68 -26.64
C THR A 495 5.66 -15.38 -26.08
N PRO A 496 5.11 -16.41 -26.77
CA PRO A 496 4.07 -17.26 -26.19
C PRO A 496 4.49 -17.89 -24.86
N GLY A 497 5.80 -18.17 -24.67
CA GLY A 497 6.32 -18.73 -23.42
C GLY A 497 6.18 -17.75 -22.24
N GLU A 498 6.45 -16.46 -22.48
CA GLU A 498 6.26 -15.41 -21.47
C GLU A 498 4.78 -15.27 -21.09
N LEU A 499 3.87 -15.26 -22.07
CA LEU A 499 2.42 -15.23 -21.85
C LEU A 499 1.94 -16.45 -21.08
N ALA A 500 2.35 -17.65 -21.50
CA ALA A 500 2.00 -18.90 -20.84
C ALA A 500 2.42 -18.89 -19.36
N THR A 501 3.61 -18.37 -19.09
CA THR A 501 4.13 -18.23 -17.74
C THR A 501 3.27 -17.28 -16.89
N ARG A 502 2.83 -16.14 -17.45
CA ARG A 502 1.93 -15.20 -16.75
C ARG A 502 0.56 -15.82 -16.47
N PHE A 503 -0.06 -16.46 -17.47
CA PHE A 503 -1.38 -17.08 -17.32
C PHE A 503 -1.39 -18.29 -16.35
N ALA A 504 -0.28 -19.02 -16.25
CA ALA A 504 -0.14 -20.17 -15.35
C ALA A 504 0.32 -19.82 -13.92
N GLY A 505 0.38 -18.54 -13.55
CA GLY A 505 0.67 -18.09 -12.18
C GLY A 505 2.13 -17.78 -11.89
N SER A 506 2.95 -17.54 -12.92
CA SER A 506 4.34 -17.08 -12.82
C SER A 506 5.26 -17.96 -11.96
N SER A 507 5.33 -19.25 -12.29
CA SER A 507 6.20 -20.20 -11.60
C SER A 507 7.69 -19.83 -11.63
N ASP A 508 8.11 -19.07 -12.65
CA ASP A 508 9.46 -18.51 -12.75
C ASP A 508 9.82 -17.54 -11.62
N LEU A 509 8.80 -16.94 -10.97
CA LEU A 509 8.97 -16.02 -9.86
C LEU A 509 8.71 -16.66 -8.48
N TYR A 510 7.90 -17.72 -8.43
CA TYR A 510 7.29 -18.16 -7.17
C TYR A 510 7.34 -19.67 -6.88
N ASP A 511 7.95 -20.50 -7.75
CA ASP A 511 8.04 -21.96 -7.51
C ASP A 511 9.39 -22.39 -6.89
N ASP A 512 10.35 -21.48 -6.74
CA ASP A 512 11.70 -21.78 -6.27
C ASP A 512 11.83 -21.87 -4.74
N ASP A 513 10.91 -21.26 -3.98
CA ASP A 513 11.00 -21.13 -2.52
C ASP A 513 9.76 -21.61 -1.75
N GLY A 514 8.91 -22.39 -2.41
CA GLY A 514 7.74 -23.02 -1.79
C GLY A 514 6.47 -22.18 -1.86
N ARG A 515 6.52 -20.96 -2.41
CA ARG A 515 5.32 -20.22 -2.83
C ARG A 515 4.56 -20.96 -3.93
N LYS A 516 3.43 -20.38 -4.32
CA LYS A 516 2.30 -21.02 -5.01
C LYS A 516 1.66 -20.00 -5.94
N PRO A 517 0.86 -20.40 -6.95
CA PRO A 517 0.30 -19.46 -7.91
C PRO A 517 -0.40 -18.26 -7.27
N TYR A 518 -1.18 -18.48 -6.21
CA TYR A 518 -1.94 -17.43 -5.52
C TYR A 518 -1.09 -16.39 -4.77
N HIS A 519 0.24 -16.59 -4.66
CA HIS A 519 1.15 -15.55 -4.19
C HIS A 519 1.45 -14.50 -5.27
N SER A 520 1.11 -14.77 -6.54
CA SER A 520 1.09 -13.77 -7.59
C SER A 520 -0.21 -12.96 -7.49
N VAL A 521 -0.13 -11.72 -7.01
CA VAL A 521 -1.22 -10.76 -7.15
C VAL A 521 -1.16 -10.20 -8.57
N ASN A 522 -2.07 -10.68 -9.42
CA ASN A 522 -2.14 -10.32 -10.82
C ASN A 522 -3.00 -9.06 -10.96
N PHE A 523 -2.49 -8.04 -11.64
CA PHE A 523 -3.21 -6.80 -11.89
C PHE A 523 -2.85 -6.22 -13.25
N MET A 524 -3.81 -5.56 -13.90
CA MET A 524 -3.58 -4.84 -15.14
C MET A 524 -3.30 -3.37 -14.89
N VAL A 525 -3.86 -2.80 -13.83
CA VAL A 525 -3.74 -1.40 -13.38
C VAL A 525 -3.84 -1.37 -11.85
N ALA A 526 -3.33 -0.30 -11.27
CA ALA A 526 -3.38 0.03 -9.85
C ALA A 526 -3.67 1.54 -9.73
N HIS A 527 -3.70 2.08 -8.51
CA HIS A 527 -3.74 3.54 -8.33
C HIS A 527 -2.54 4.23 -9.00
N ASP A 528 -1.37 3.59 -9.02
CA ASP A 528 -0.19 4.02 -9.78
C ASP A 528 -0.35 3.79 -11.28
N GLY A 529 -0.32 4.88 -12.05
CA GLY A 529 -0.44 4.85 -13.49
C GLY A 529 -1.87 5.08 -13.98
N PHE A 530 -2.19 4.53 -15.15
CA PHE A 530 -3.50 4.67 -15.76
C PHE A 530 -4.56 3.77 -15.11
N THR A 531 -5.82 4.22 -15.18
CA THR A 531 -7.01 3.37 -15.06
C THR A 531 -7.07 2.32 -16.19
N LEU A 532 -7.91 1.29 -16.06
CA LEU A 532 -8.05 0.28 -17.13
C LEU A 532 -8.54 0.91 -18.44
N ALA A 533 -9.43 1.89 -18.36
CA ALA A 533 -9.92 2.57 -19.55
C ALA A 533 -8.86 3.46 -20.20
N ASP A 534 -8.08 4.20 -19.40
CA ASP A 534 -7.02 5.07 -19.92
C ASP A 534 -5.84 4.27 -20.51
N LEU A 535 -5.53 3.10 -19.93
CA LEU A 535 -4.50 2.19 -20.47
C LEU A 535 -4.73 1.85 -21.95
N TYR A 536 -6.00 1.74 -22.35
CA TYR A 536 -6.39 1.46 -23.74
C TYR A 536 -6.94 2.69 -24.47
N ALA A 537 -6.91 3.88 -23.88
CA ALA A 537 -7.39 5.11 -24.52
C ALA A 537 -6.31 6.20 -24.66
N CYS A 538 -5.12 5.98 -24.08
CA CYS A 538 -4.06 6.97 -24.00
C CYS A 538 -2.76 6.42 -24.62
N ASN A 539 -2.07 7.21 -25.43
CA ASN A 539 -0.73 6.87 -25.94
C ASN A 539 0.40 7.32 -25.00
N GLY A 540 0.11 8.22 -24.07
CA GLY A 540 1.05 8.76 -23.10
C GLY A 540 0.32 9.56 -22.02
N LYS A 541 1.03 9.91 -20.95
CA LYS A 541 0.46 10.63 -19.81
C LYS A 541 0.15 12.08 -20.15
N ASN A 542 -0.87 12.62 -19.51
CA ASN A 542 -1.30 14.00 -19.57
C ASN A 542 -1.62 14.49 -18.16
N ASN A 543 -0.59 14.71 -17.36
CA ASN A 543 -0.77 15.11 -15.97
C ASN A 543 -0.84 16.64 -15.79
N ASN A 544 -0.59 17.42 -16.85
CA ASN A 544 -0.64 18.90 -16.84
C ASN A 544 -2.03 19.47 -17.16
N GLN A 545 -3.08 18.65 -17.03
CA GLN A 545 -4.45 19.10 -17.24
C GLN A 545 -4.86 20.17 -16.22
N PRO A 546 -5.81 21.06 -16.55
CA PRO A 546 -6.42 21.92 -15.54
C PRO A 546 -7.32 21.12 -14.58
N TRP A 547 -7.68 21.74 -13.46
CA TRP A 547 -8.70 21.22 -12.56
C TRP A 547 -9.99 20.88 -13.32
N PRO A 548 -10.66 19.74 -13.04
CA PRO A 548 -10.43 18.80 -11.94
C PRO A 548 -9.50 17.61 -12.24
N TYR A 549 -8.84 17.57 -13.41
CA TYR A 549 -8.03 16.42 -13.86
C TYR A 549 -6.53 16.58 -13.62
N GLY A 550 -6.09 17.72 -13.07
CA GLY A 550 -4.68 18.04 -12.83
C GLY A 550 -4.51 19.47 -12.28
N PRO A 551 -3.27 19.95 -12.15
CA PRO A 551 -2.04 19.24 -12.50
C PRO A 551 -1.62 18.23 -11.42
N SER A 552 -0.92 17.18 -11.85
CA SER A 552 -0.21 16.23 -10.99
C SER A 552 1.22 16.06 -11.54
N ASP A 553 2.23 16.20 -10.70
CA ASP A 553 3.61 15.99 -11.11
C ASP A 553 3.96 14.50 -11.18
N GLY A 554 5.04 14.14 -11.87
CA GLY A 554 5.58 12.77 -11.85
C GLY A 554 4.77 11.72 -12.62
N GLY A 555 4.71 10.51 -12.06
CA GLY A 555 4.18 9.29 -12.70
C GLY A 555 5.17 8.59 -13.64
N SER A 556 4.91 7.33 -13.97
CA SER A 556 5.73 6.55 -14.91
C SER A 556 5.63 7.10 -16.34
N ASP A 557 6.74 7.13 -17.07
CA ASP A 557 6.73 7.36 -18.53
C ASP A 557 6.49 6.07 -19.32
N ASN A 558 6.74 4.92 -18.70
CA ASN A 558 6.60 3.59 -19.30
C ASN A 558 5.26 2.97 -18.90
N ASN A 559 4.19 3.39 -19.57
CA ASN A 559 2.83 2.95 -19.26
C ASN A 559 2.39 1.72 -20.06
N ASP A 560 3.11 1.41 -21.15
CA ASP A 560 2.75 0.39 -22.14
C ASP A 560 1.30 0.48 -22.62
N SER A 561 0.82 1.70 -22.80
CA SER A 561 -0.54 2.02 -23.24
C SER A 561 -0.65 2.20 -24.75
N TRP A 562 -1.87 2.12 -25.27
CA TRP A 562 -2.21 2.43 -26.66
C TRP A 562 -3.70 2.79 -26.77
N ASP A 563 -4.03 3.85 -27.50
CA ASP A 563 -5.42 4.32 -27.67
C ASP A 563 -6.31 3.46 -28.59
N GLN A 564 -5.79 2.32 -29.07
CA GLN A 564 -6.42 1.42 -30.03
C GLN A 564 -6.81 2.11 -31.35
N GLY A 565 -6.04 3.10 -31.78
CA GLY A 565 -6.31 3.92 -32.96
C GLY A 565 -7.52 4.85 -32.80
N GLY A 566 -7.88 5.19 -31.56
CA GLY A 566 -9.01 6.07 -31.25
C GLY A 566 -10.39 5.41 -31.37
N SER A 567 -10.48 4.10 -31.64
CA SER A 567 -11.76 3.39 -31.81
C SER A 567 -12.35 2.97 -30.46
N ALA A 568 -13.41 3.65 -30.00
CA ALA A 568 -14.05 3.37 -28.72
C ALA A 568 -14.46 1.89 -28.54
N ALA A 569 -14.94 1.22 -29.60
CA ALA A 569 -15.28 -0.21 -29.55
C ALA A 569 -14.03 -1.09 -29.37
N ALA A 570 -12.91 -0.73 -30.00
CA ALA A 570 -11.63 -1.41 -29.83
C ALA A 570 -11.05 -1.20 -28.42
N GLN A 571 -11.19 0.01 -27.86
CA GLN A 571 -10.79 0.32 -26.48
C GLN A 571 -11.55 -0.57 -25.48
N ARG A 572 -12.88 -0.71 -25.64
CA ARG A 572 -13.69 -1.58 -24.77
C ARG A 572 -13.35 -3.06 -24.97
N LYS A 573 -13.04 -3.51 -26.20
CA LYS A 573 -12.54 -4.87 -26.46
C LYS A 573 -11.20 -5.12 -25.73
N ALA A 574 -10.27 -4.17 -25.82
CA ALA A 574 -8.97 -4.29 -25.15
C ALA A 574 -9.12 -4.32 -23.61
N ALA A 575 -10.02 -3.51 -23.05
CA ALA A 575 -10.37 -3.54 -21.63
C ALA A 575 -11.00 -4.89 -21.21
N ARG A 576 -11.90 -5.45 -22.05
CA ARG A 576 -12.47 -6.79 -21.81
C ARG A 576 -11.39 -7.87 -21.82
N ASN A 577 -10.41 -7.78 -22.71
CA ASN A 577 -9.28 -8.71 -22.74
C ASN A 577 -8.45 -8.63 -21.46
N GLY A 578 -8.08 -7.41 -21.02
CA GLY A 578 -7.32 -7.22 -19.78
C GLY A 578 -8.05 -7.81 -18.57
N LEU A 579 -9.36 -7.58 -18.47
CA LEU A 579 -10.19 -8.16 -17.42
C LEU A 579 -10.32 -9.69 -17.54
N ALA A 580 -10.46 -10.22 -18.76
CA ALA A 580 -10.49 -11.66 -18.99
C ALA A 580 -9.18 -12.32 -18.59
N PHE A 581 -8.03 -11.70 -18.85
CA PHE A 581 -6.74 -12.19 -18.38
C PHE A 581 -6.72 -12.33 -16.86
N LEU A 582 -7.15 -11.30 -16.13
CA LEU A 582 -7.23 -11.35 -14.66
C LEU A 582 -8.15 -12.48 -14.18
N ALA A 583 -9.34 -12.60 -14.77
CA ALA A 583 -10.32 -13.60 -14.38
C ALA A 583 -9.89 -15.05 -14.68
N LEU A 584 -9.10 -15.26 -15.73
CA LEU A 584 -8.77 -16.60 -16.26
C LEU A 584 -7.35 -17.07 -15.90
N SER A 585 -6.46 -16.18 -15.44
CA SER A 585 -5.11 -16.56 -15.03
C SER A 585 -5.13 -17.24 -13.65
N ALA A 586 -4.22 -18.19 -13.44
CA ALA A 586 -3.89 -18.63 -12.09
C ALA A 586 -3.20 -17.49 -11.32
N GLY A 587 -3.47 -17.38 -10.02
CA GLY A 587 -3.04 -16.27 -9.18
C GLY A 587 -4.20 -15.63 -8.43
N THR A 588 -3.94 -14.51 -7.78
CA THR A 588 -4.96 -13.72 -7.06
C THR A 588 -5.22 -12.45 -7.86
N PRO A 589 -6.39 -12.28 -8.51
CA PRO A 589 -6.66 -11.09 -9.30
C PRO A 589 -6.95 -9.88 -8.41
N MET A 590 -6.44 -8.73 -8.84
CA MET A 590 -6.75 -7.42 -8.29
C MET A 590 -7.33 -6.50 -9.38
N LEU A 591 -8.43 -5.84 -9.05
CA LEU A 591 -9.04 -4.77 -9.85
C LEU A 591 -8.85 -3.44 -9.14
N THR A 592 -8.74 -2.35 -9.90
CA THR A 592 -8.81 -0.99 -9.34
C THR A 592 -10.25 -0.48 -9.40
N GLY A 593 -10.67 0.19 -8.33
CA GLY A 593 -12.05 0.63 -8.19
C GLY A 593 -12.48 1.58 -9.29
N GLY A 594 -13.62 1.27 -9.90
CA GLY A 594 -14.18 1.96 -11.04
C GLY A 594 -13.82 1.34 -12.39
N ASP A 595 -12.87 0.40 -12.46
CA ASP A 595 -12.57 -0.32 -13.71
C ASP A 595 -13.79 -1.11 -14.23
N GLU A 596 -14.65 -1.60 -13.34
CA GLU A 596 -15.91 -2.27 -13.69
C GLU A 596 -16.89 -1.35 -14.44
N TYR A 597 -16.69 -0.03 -14.37
CA TYR A 597 -17.42 0.98 -15.13
C TYR A 597 -16.51 1.76 -16.08
N LEU A 598 -15.30 1.28 -16.36
CA LEU A 598 -14.33 1.96 -17.22
C LEU A 598 -14.05 3.41 -16.76
N ARG A 599 -13.77 3.60 -15.45
CA ARG A 599 -13.34 4.90 -14.88
C ARG A 599 -12.19 5.48 -15.69
N ARG A 600 -12.21 6.80 -15.90
CA ARG A 600 -11.20 7.55 -16.67
C ARG A 600 -10.71 8.76 -15.89
N LEU A 601 -9.43 9.07 -16.07
CA LEU A 601 -8.74 10.24 -15.56
C LEU A 601 -8.14 11.07 -16.71
N ASN A 602 -8.61 10.84 -17.93
CA ASN A 602 -8.19 11.54 -19.14
C ASN A 602 -6.67 11.53 -19.32
N CYS A 603 -6.08 10.35 -19.14
CA CYS A 603 -4.65 10.15 -19.21
C CYS A 603 -3.83 10.83 -18.09
N ASN A 604 -4.41 11.26 -16.97
CA ASN A 604 -3.61 11.51 -15.78
C ASN A 604 -3.21 10.16 -15.18
N ASN A 605 -1.91 9.90 -15.09
CA ASN A 605 -1.36 8.63 -14.58
C ASN A 605 -0.72 8.74 -13.19
N ASN A 606 -0.86 9.90 -12.54
CA ASN A 606 -0.39 10.11 -11.18
C ASN A 606 -1.33 11.01 -10.36
N PRO A 607 -2.64 10.69 -10.26
CA PRO A 607 -3.64 11.53 -9.61
C PRO A 607 -3.55 11.55 -8.06
N TYR A 608 -2.34 11.56 -7.49
CA TYR A 608 -2.11 11.42 -6.04
C TYR A 608 -2.61 12.61 -5.21
N ASN A 609 -2.66 13.78 -5.84
CA ASN A 609 -3.08 15.05 -5.26
C ASN A 609 -4.48 15.49 -5.75
N LEU A 610 -5.25 14.61 -6.40
CA LEU A 610 -6.57 14.95 -6.94
C LEU A 610 -7.69 14.49 -6.01
N ASP A 611 -8.00 15.28 -4.98
CA ASP A 611 -9.23 15.13 -4.18
C ASP A 611 -10.42 15.80 -4.91
N SER A 612 -10.76 15.28 -6.09
CA SER A 612 -11.72 15.91 -7.01
C SER A 612 -12.76 14.92 -7.55
N SER A 613 -13.85 15.46 -8.09
CA SER A 613 -14.90 14.66 -8.74
C SER A 613 -14.41 13.88 -9.96
N ALA A 614 -13.25 14.22 -10.53
CA ALA A 614 -12.65 13.43 -11.60
C ALA A 614 -12.03 12.12 -11.07
N ASN A 615 -11.54 12.12 -9.83
CA ASN A 615 -10.86 10.97 -9.24
C ASN A 615 -11.78 10.09 -8.41
N TRP A 616 -12.79 10.68 -7.75
CA TRP A 616 -13.81 9.93 -7.04
C TRP A 616 -14.61 9.04 -8.01
N LEU A 617 -15.10 7.90 -7.53
CA LEU A 617 -15.86 6.95 -8.36
C LEU A 617 -17.22 7.54 -8.73
N ASP A 618 -17.60 7.43 -10.00
CA ASP A 618 -18.92 7.78 -10.50
C ASP A 618 -19.86 6.57 -10.45
N TRP A 619 -21.07 6.80 -9.95
CA TRP A 619 -22.12 5.78 -9.77
C TRP A 619 -23.31 6.00 -10.71
N SER A 620 -23.17 6.85 -11.73
CA SER A 620 -24.17 7.10 -12.78
C SER A 620 -23.70 6.59 -14.15
N PRO A 621 -23.57 5.26 -14.35
CA PRO A 621 -22.94 4.71 -15.54
C PRO A 621 -23.77 4.92 -16.82
N THR A 622 -23.09 5.08 -17.96
CA THR A 622 -23.72 4.99 -19.28
C THR A 622 -24.18 3.56 -19.59
N ALA A 623 -24.89 3.37 -20.71
CA ALA A 623 -25.30 2.04 -21.18
C ALA A 623 -24.10 1.12 -21.47
N GLU A 624 -23.03 1.67 -22.07
CA GLU A 624 -21.79 0.94 -22.36
C GLU A 624 -21.05 0.57 -21.07
N GLN A 625 -20.97 1.47 -20.09
CA GLN A 625 -20.36 1.19 -18.80
C GLN A 625 -21.17 0.14 -18.02
N THR A 626 -22.50 0.19 -18.08
CA THR A 626 -23.38 -0.84 -17.50
C THR A 626 -23.15 -2.20 -18.16
N THR A 627 -22.94 -2.21 -19.48
CA THR A 627 -22.60 -3.44 -20.23
C THR A 627 -21.26 -4.01 -19.79
N PHE A 628 -20.24 -3.15 -19.61
CA PHE A 628 -18.92 -3.58 -19.12
C PHE A 628 -18.98 -4.07 -17.66
N HIS A 629 -19.81 -3.46 -16.82
CA HIS A 629 -20.06 -3.92 -15.46
C HIS A 629 -20.65 -5.33 -15.42
N MET A 630 -21.64 -5.63 -16.27
CA MET A 630 -22.19 -6.98 -16.39
C MET A 630 -21.14 -7.98 -16.89
N PHE A 631 -20.31 -7.60 -17.86
CA PHE A 631 -19.18 -8.41 -18.29
C PHE A 631 -18.24 -8.71 -17.12
N THR A 632 -17.88 -7.70 -16.33
CA THR A 632 -17.03 -7.83 -15.14
C THR A 632 -17.63 -8.78 -14.12
N GLN A 633 -18.87 -8.52 -13.70
CA GLN A 633 -19.58 -9.33 -12.72
C GLN A 633 -19.66 -10.80 -13.13
N ARG A 634 -20.01 -11.06 -14.39
CA ARG A 634 -20.16 -12.43 -14.90
C ARG A 634 -18.80 -13.13 -15.09
N MET A 635 -17.74 -12.43 -15.46
CA MET A 635 -16.38 -13.00 -15.49
C MET A 635 -15.87 -13.36 -14.09
N LEU A 636 -16.13 -12.53 -13.07
CA LEU A 636 -15.77 -12.83 -11.69
C LEU A 636 -16.60 -13.99 -11.12
N ALA A 637 -17.90 -14.04 -11.44
CA ALA A 637 -18.76 -15.17 -11.09
C ALA A 637 -18.29 -16.46 -11.77
N PHE A 638 -17.91 -16.41 -13.04
CA PHE A 638 -17.31 -17.53 -13.76
C PHE A 638 -16.03 -18.00 -13.06
N ARG A 639 -15.11 -17.07 -12.76
CA ARG A 639 -13.89 -17.39 -11.99
C ARG A 639 -14.23 -18.11 -10.70
N ALA A 640 -15.19 -17.62 -9.91
CA ALA A 640 -15.58 -18.20 -8.64
C ALA A 640 -16.19 -19.62 -8.78
N ALA A 641 -16.96 -19.87 -9.84
CA ALA A 641 -17.59 -21.16 -10.10
C ALA A 641 -16.60 -22.25 -10.57
N HIS A 642 -15.40 -21.86 -11.03
CA HIS A 642 -14.45 -22.76 -11.68
C HIS A 642 -13.11 -22.88 -10.90
N PRO A 643 -12.98 -23.84 -9.97
CA PRO A 643 -11.73 -24.11 -9.23
C PRO A 643 -10.51 -24.35 -10.12
N ALA A 644 -10.72 -24.80 -11.37
CA ALA A 644 -9.64 -24.96 -12.33
C ALA A 644 -8.87 -23.66 -12.61
N LEU A 645 -9.44 -22.49 -12.35
CA LEU A 645 -8.79 -21.18 -12.52
C LEU A 645 -8.09 -20.68 -11.25
N ARG A 646 -8.24 -21.39 -10.13
CA ARG A 646 -7.80 -20.99 -8.79
C ARG A 646 -6.98 -22.10 -8.12
N PRO A 647 -5.93 -22.61 -8.79
CA PRO A 647 -5.21 -23.77 -8.31
C PRO A 647 -4.40 -23.44 -7.04
N ALA A 648 -4.36 -24.39 -6.10
CA ALA A 648 -3.57 -24.24 -4.88
C ALA A 648 -2.07 -24.48 -5.10
N THR A 649 -1.70 -25.16 -6.19
CA THR A 649 -0.33 -25.47 -6.61
C THR A 649 -0.18 -25.19 -8.10
N PHE A 650 1.04 -25.06 -8.61
CA PHE A 650 1.25 -24.95 -10.05
C PHE A 650 0.68 -26.15 -10.81
N TYR A 651 0.20 -25.91 -12.03
CA TYR A 651 -0.42 -26.96 -12.84
C TYR A 651 0.60 -28.02 -13.26
N THR A 652 0.19 -29.27 -13.18
CA THR A 652 0.90 -30.37 -13.84
C THR A 652 0.51 -30.47 -15.32
N SER A 653 1.30 -31.20 -16.12
CA SER A 653 0.96 -31.49 -17.52
C SER A 653 -0.34 -32.28 -17.72
N SER A 654 -0.81 -32.99 -16.68
CA SER A 654 -2.12 -33.66 -16.70
C SER A 654 -3.31 -32.72 -16.44
N GLN A 655 -3.04 -31.54 -15.88
CA GLN A 655 -4.04 -30.55 -15.51
C GLN A 655 -4.16 -29.43 -16.55
N LEU A 656 -3.04 -29.03 -17.16
CA LEU A 656 -3.00 -27.96 -18.16
C LEU A 656 -2.29 -28.43 -19.43
N GLN A 657 -2.93 -28.23 -20.58
CA GLN A 657 -2.36 -28.45 -21.90
C GLN A 657 -2.33 -27.16 -22.70
N TRP A 658 -1.15 -26.74 -23.15
CA TRP A 658 -0.98 -25.63 -24.09
C TRP A 658 -1.18 -26.10 -25.53
N LEU A 659 -1.73 -25.22 -26.37
CA LEU A 659 -2.13 -25.52 -27.75
C LEU A 659 -1.79 -24.33 -28.67
N THR A 660 -1.28 -24.64 -29.86
CA THR A 660 -1.21 -23.68 -30.97
C THR A 660 -2.59 -23.49 -31.60
N PRO A 661 -2.81 -22.49 -32.48
CA PRO A 661 -4.05 -22.37 -33.25
C PRO A 661 -4.39 -23.62 -34.08
N ALA A 662 -3.40 -24.44 -34.45
CA ALA A 662 -3.63 -25.69 -35.17
C ALA A 662 -4.17 -26.83 -34.27
N GLY A 663 -4.35 -26.60 -32.96
CA GLY A 663 -4.81 -27.61 -32.01
C GLY A 663 -3.72 -28.60 -31.59
N THR A 664 -2.45 -28.29 -31.86
CA THR A 664 -1.29 -29.14 -31.52
C THR A 664 -0.52 -28.58 -30.34
N THR A 665 0.24 -29.43 -29.64
CA THR A 665 1.13 -28.99 -28.55
C THR A 665 2.24 -28.09 -29.11
N PRO A 666 2.48 -26.88 -28.56
CA PRO A 666 3.54 -26.02 -29.04
C PRO A 666 4.93 -26.60 -28.75
N ASP A 667 5.82 -26.52 -29.73
CA ASP A 667 7.23 -26.90 -29.61
C ASP A 667 8.10 -25.73 -29.14
N ALA A 668 9.40 -25.99 -28.95
CA ALA A 668 10.35 -24.97 -28.50
C ALA A 668 10.49 -23.79 -29.48
N ALA A 669 10.31 -24.02 -30.79
CA ALA A 669 10.36 -22.96 -31.77
C ALA A 669 9.12 -22.05 -31.65
N TYR A 670 7.95 -22.65 -31.40
CA TYR A 670 6.73 -21.89 -31.15
C TYR A 670 6.86 -21.02 -29.90
N TRP A 671 7.33 -21.62 -28.80
CA TRP A 671 7.42 -20.97 -27.50
C TRP A 671 8.33 -19.75 -27.49
N ASN A 672 9.45 -19.82 -28.21
CA ASN A 672 10.48 -18.79 -28.19
C ASN A 672 10.39 -17.79 -29.34
N ASN A 673 9.42 -17.95 -30.25
CA ASN A 673 9.25 -17.06 -31.39
C ASN A 673 8.24 -15.95 -31.07
N ALA A 674 8.75 -14.72 -30.89
CA ALA A 674 7.95 -13.53 -30.63
C ALA A 674 7.06 -13.09 -31.82
N ALA A 675 7.15 -13.73 -32.99
CA ALA A 675 6.22 -13.51 -34.10
C ALA A 675 4.93 -14.35 -33.96
N ASN A 676 4.89 -15.30 -33.02
CA ASN A 676 3.67 -16.03 -32.69
C ASN A 676 2.88 -15.23 -31.65
N HIS A 677 1.68 -14.78 -32.03
CA HIS A 677 0.83 -13.94 -31.17
C HIS A 677 -0.46 -14.63 -30.73
N ALA A 678 -0.65 -15.90 -31.04
CA ALA A 678 -1.86 -16.65 -30.71
C ALA A 678 -1.50 -17.82 -29.80
N LEU A 679 -2.32 -18.09 -28.78
CA LEU A 679 -2.07 -19.16 -27.83
C LEU A 679 -3.39 -19.66 -27.28
N ALA A 680 -3.50 -20.96 -27.06
CA ALA A 680 -4.64 -21.54 -26.37
C ALA A 680 -4.19 -22.49 -25.26
N TRP A 681 -5.06 -22.71 -24.28
CA TRP A 681 -4.85 -23.70 -23.25
C TRP A 681 -6.15 -24.39 -22.87
N LYS A 682 -6.02 -25.67 -22.50
CA LYS A 682 -7.09 -26.52 -22.01
C LYS A 682 -6.78 -26.92 -20.58
N LEU A 683 -7.75 -26.71 -19.68
CA LEU A 683 -7.70 -27.15 -18.30
C LEU A 683 -8.54 -28.42 -18.13
N ASN A 684 -7.96 -29.44 -17.52
CA ASN A 684 -8.65 -30.68 -17.19
C ASN A 684 -9.46 -30.47 -15.91
N GLY A 685 -10.77 -30.28 -16.07
CA GLY A 685 -11.66 -29.94 -14.96
C GLY A 685 -11.73 -31.06 -13.92
N ALA A 686 -11.81 -32.32 -14.35
CA ALA A 686 -11.84 -33.46 -13.45
C ALA A 686 -10.59 -33.55 -12.55
N ALA A 687 -9.40 -33.28 -13.10
CA ALA A 687 -8.14 -33.27 -12.34
C ALA A 687 -7.99 -32.06 -11.39
N LEU A 688 -8.85 -31.05 -11.53
CA LEU A 688 -8.84 -29.81 -10.76
C LEU A 688 -10.09 -29.63 -9.88
N GLY A 689 -11.00 -30.62 -9.84
CA GLY A 689 -12.25 -30.56 -9.09
C GLY A 689 -13.24 -29.52 -9.63
N ASP A 690 -13.19 -29.27 -10.93
CA ASP A 690 -14.06 -28.30 -11.61
C ASP A 690 -15.40 -28.94 -12.03
N PRO A 691 -16.53 -28.20 -11.97
CA PRO A 691 -17.81 -28.70 -12.46
C PRO A 691 -17.87 -28.92 -13.98
N ALA A 692 -17.09 -28.18 -14.78
CA ALA A 692 -16.97 -28.45 -16.21
C ALA A 692 -15.98 -29.59 -16.45
N ALA A 693 -16.23 -30.46 -17.44
CA ALA A 693 -15.29 -31.56 -17.75
C ALA A 693 -13.92 -31.02 -18.20
N ALA A 694 -13.92 -29.88 -18.90
CA ALA A 694 -12.73 -29.12 -19.26
C ALA A 694 -13.09 -27.66 -19.50
N LEU A 695 -12.09 -26.78 -19.33
CA LEU A 695 -12.14 -25.41 -19.83
C LEU A 695 -11.18 -25.29 -21.01
N TYR A 696 -11.54 -24.47 -21.99
CA TYR A 696 -10.63 -24.08 -23.07
C TYR A 696 -10.64 -22.56 -23.21
N VAL A 697 -9.45 -21.98 -23.24
CA VAL A 697 -9.27 -20.55 -23.49
C VAL A 697 -8.37 -20.40 -24.69
N ALA A 698 -8.76 -19.53 -25.62
CA ALA A 698 -7.90 -19.10 -26.72
C ALA A 698 -7.73 -17.60 -26.66
N TYR A 699 -6.50 -17.15 -26.82
CA TYR A 699 -6.14 -15.76 -26.96
C TYR A 699 -5.54 -15.55 -28.36
N ASN A 700 -6.22 -14.73 -29.15
CA ASN A 700 -5.68 -14.19 -30.37
C ASN A 700 -5.08 -12.81 -30.07
N GLY A 701 -3.78 -12.77 -29.78
CA GLY A 701 -3.05 -11.51 -29.65
C GLY A 701 -2.72 -10.86 -30.99
N TRP A 702 -2.89 -11.56 -32.12
CA TRP A 702 -2.62 -11.03 -33.47
C TRP A 702 -3.59 -9.91 -33.88
N SER A 703 -3.13 -9.05 -34.78
CA SER A 703 -3.89 -7.91 -35.33
C SER A 703 -4.87 -8.29 -36.43
N GLY A 704 -4.84 -9.54 -36.90
CA GLY A 704 -5.84 -10.13 -37.80
C GLY A 704 -6.56 -11.32 -37.19
N ASP A 705 -7.59 -11.81 -37.88
CA ASP A 705 -8.35 -13.00 -37.49
C ASP A 705 -7.46 -14.26 -37.50
N VAL A 706 -7.69 -15.15 -36.54
CA VAL A 706 -7.00 -16.45 -36.44
C VAL A 706 -8.02 -17.57 -36.25
N THR A 707 -7.89 -18.60 -37.08
CA THR A 707 -8.70 -19.81 -37.00
C THR A 707 -8.08 -20.78 -36.01
N PHE A 708 -8.83 -21.14 -34.96
CA PHE A 708 -8.43 -22.14 -33.97
C PHE A 708 -9.11 -23.48 -34.24
N THR A 709 -8.32 -24.53 -34.41
CA THR A 709 -8.79 -25.92 -34.40
C THR A 709 -8.99 -26.34 -32.95
N LEU A 710 -10.24 -26.53 -32.53
CA LEU A 710 -10.55 -26.92 -31.15
C LEU A 710 -10.12 -28.38 -30.91
N PRO A 711 -9.47 -28.69 -29.78
CA PRO A 711 -9.18 -30.07 -29.42
C PRO A 711 -10.49 -30.83 -29.17
N ALA A 712 -10.45 -32.16 -29.27
CA ALA A 712 -11.60 -32.95 -28.87
C ALA A 712 -12.03 -32.63 -27.42
N PRO A 713 -13.32 -32.35 -27.18
CA PRO A 713 -13.81 -32.23 -25.82
C PRO A 713 -13.67 -33.60 -25.11
N PRO A 714 -13.64 -33.64 -23.76
CA PRO A 714 -13.71 -34.90 -23.02
C PRO A 714 -14.85 -35.81 -23.52
N ALA A 715 -14.66 -37.13 -23.42
CA ALA A 715 -15.61 -38.09 -23.96
C ALA A 715 -17.03 -37.86 -23.43
N GLY A 716 -18.01 -37.83 -24.34
CA GLY A 716 -19.43 -37.62 -24.00
C GLY A 716 -19.84 -36.17 -23.78
N THR A 717 -18.96 -35.20 -24.07
CA THR A 717 -19.24 -33.76 -23.89
C THR A 717 -19.11 -32.99 -25.20
N THR A 718 -19.68 -31.79 -25.25
CA THR A 718 -19.51 -30.81 -26.34
C THR A 718 -18.91 -29.50 -25.84
N TRP A 719 -18.24 -28.75 -26.71
CA TRP A 719 -17.78 -27.41 -26.36
C TRP A 719 -18.94 -26.41 -26.39
N HIS A 720 -19.07 -25.61 -25.34
CA HIS A 720 -20.01 -24.50 -25.27
C HIS A 720 -19.29 -23.19 -25.05
N ARG A 721 -19.65 -22.16 -25.81
CA ARG A 721 -19.10 -20.81 -25.69
C ARG A 721 -19.68 -20.09 -24.48
N VAL A 722 -18.77 -19.69 -23.59
CA VAL A 722 -19.06 -18.86 -22.42
C VAL A 722 -18.97 -17.38 -22.81
N THR A 723 -17.89 -16.97 -23.48
CA THR A 723 -17.70 -15.59 -23.93
C THR A 723 -16.73 -15.53 -25.11
N ASP A 724 -16.87 -14.47 -25.92
CA ASP A 724 -15.91 -14.02 -26.93
C ASP A 724 -15.79 -12.50 -26.77
N THR A 725 -14.59 -11.97 -26.53
CA THR A 725 -14.42 -10.53 -26.23
C THR A 725 -14.55 -9.62 -27.46
N SER A 726 -14.62 -10.20 -28.65
CA SER A 726 -14.75 -9.50 -29.94
C SER A 726 -15.87 -8.47 -29.94
N THR A 727 -15.72 -7.44 -30.77
CA THR A 727 -16.70 -6.33 -30.87
C THR A 727 -18.08 -6.80 -31.32
N TRP A 728 -18.19 -7.82 -32.16
CA TRP A 728 -19.48 -8.36 -32.61
C TRP A 728 -20.30 -8.98 -31.46
N ALA A 729 -19.66 -9.39 -30.36
CA ALA A 729 -20.27 -10.02 -29.21
C ALA A 729 -20.54 -9.03 -28.05
N GLU A 730 -20.15 -7.76 -28.19
CA GLU A 730 -20.35 -6.75 -27.15
C GLU A 730 -21.84 -6.56 -26.85
N GLY A 731 -22.22 -6.80 -25.58
CA GLY A 731 -23.60 -6.70 -25.15
C GLY A 731 -23.81 -7.23 -23.73
N PRO A 732 -25.03 -7.09 -23.19
CA PRO A 732 -25.34 -7.47 -21.80
C PRO A 732 -25.16 -8.95 -21.50
N ASP A 733 -25.24 -9.80 -22.53
CA ASP A 733 -25.10 -11.25 -22.41
C ASP A 733 -23.83 -11.80 -23.05
N GLN A 734 -22.81 -10.96 -23.22
CA GLN A 734 -21.52 -11.35 -23.80
C GLN A 734 -20.86 -12.51 -23.03
N VAL A 735 -20.94 -12.47 -21.70
CA VAL A 735 -20.62 -13.62 -20.83
C VAL A 735 -21.93 -14.34 -20.53
N ARG A 736 -22.04 -15.59 -20.96
CA ARG A 736 -23.22 -16.42 -20.74
C ARG A 736 -23.36 -16.78 -19.26
N LEU A 737 -24.60 -16.86 -18.79
CA LEU A 737 -24.90 -17.36 -17.46
C LEU A 737 -24.71 -18.89 -17.42
N PRO A 738 -24.45 -19.48 -16.25
CA PRO A 738 -24.39 -20.93 -16.11
C PRO A 738 -25.62 -21.62 -16.68
N GLY A 739 -25.43 -22.52 -17.65
CA GLY A 739 -26.49 -23.27 -18.32
C GLY A 739 -27.06 -22.61 -19.58
N THR A 740 -26.62 -21.39 -19.91
CA THR A 740 -27.00 -20.69 -21.16
C THR A 740 -25.85 -20.56 -22.14
N GLU A 741 -24.78 -21.35 -21.97
CA GLU A 741 -23.63 -21.35 -22.86
C GLU A 741 -23.98 -21.93 -24.23
N GLU A 742 -23.50 -21.31 -25.30
CA GLU A 742 -23.91 -21.67 -26.67
C GLU A 742 -23.14 -22.89 -27.18
N PRO A 743 -23.80 -24.01 -27.53
CA PRO A 743 -23.11 -25.17 -28.08
C PRO A 743 -22.42 -24.81 -29.40
N LEU A 744 -21.23 -25.35 -29.60
CA LEU A 744 -20.50 -25.22 -30.86
C LEU A 744 -20.61 -26.52 -31.67
N ASP A 745 -21.09 -26.40 -32.91
CA ASP A 745 -21.28 -27.53 -33.85
C ASP A 745 -19.96 -27.96 -34.54
N GLY A 746 -18.88 -28.06 -33.76
CA GLY A 746 -17.58 -28.58 -34.20
C GLY A 746 -16.46 -27.52 -34.32
N THR A 747 -15.41 -27.90 -35.04
CA THR A 747 -14.17 -27.15 -35.26
C THR A 747 -14.00 -26.85 -36.76
N PRO A 748 -13.43 -25.70 -37.18
CA PRO A 748 -12.71 -24.71 -36.38
C PRO A 748 -13.54 -23.50 -35.93
N TYR A 749 -13.00 -22.73 -34.99
CA TYR A 749 -13.55 -21.45 -34.53
C TYR A 749 -12.71 -20.28 -35.06
N LEU A 750 -13.33 -19.32 -35.74
CA LEU A 750 -12.66 -18.08 -36.19
C LEU A 750 -12.68 -17.05 -35.05
N LEU A 751 -11.55 -16.84 -34.39
CA LEU A 751 -11.40 -15.82 -33.35
C LEU A 751 -10.91 -14.52 -34.00
N ARG A 752 -11.65 -13.42 -33.79
CA ARG A 752 -11.30 -12.12 -34.35
C ARG A 752 -9.99 -11.58 -33.77
N GLU A 753 -9.45 -10.55 -34.42
CA GLU A 753 -8.22 -9.90 -33.99
C GLU A 753 -8.30 -9.44 -32.53
N ARG A 754 -7.20 -9.59 -31.78
CA ARG A 754 -7.06 -9.08 -30.40
C ARG A 754 -8.26 -9.47 -29.52
N ALA A 755 -8.57 -10.76 -29.44
CA ALA A 755 -9.74 -11.27 -28.72
C ALA A 755 -9.42 -12.50 -27.87
N VAL A 756 -10.25 -12.75 -26.87
CA VAL A 756 -10.20 -13.91 -25.97
C VAL A 756 -11.51 -14.68 -26.12
N LEU A 757 -11.39 -16.00 -26.30
CA LEU A 757 -12.48 -16.97 -26.33
C LEU A 757 -12.42 -17.83 -25.07
N VAL A 758 -13.56 -18.07 -24.44
CA VAL A 758 -13.69 -19.00 -23.32
C VAL A 758 -14.78 -20.02 -23.63
N LEU A 759 -14.43 -21.30 -23.49
CA LEU A 759 -15.31 -22.44 -23.67
C LEU A 759 -15.32 -23.33 -22.42
N THR A 760 -16.45 -23.99 -22.20
CA THR A 760 -16.59 -25.09 -21.22
C THR A 760 -17.01 -26.36 -21.95
N ALA A 761 -16.53 -27.52 -21.51
CA ALA A 761 -17.01 -28.81 -21.98
C ALA A 761 -18.06 -29.35 -21.01
N LYS A 762 -19.24 -29.69 -21.52
CA LYS A 762 -20.40 -30.16 -20.75
C LYS A 762 -21.06 -31.37 -21.39
#